data_AF-A0A7X7T779-F1
#
_entry.id   AF-A0A7X7T779-F1
#
_cell.length_a   1.000
_cell.length_b   1.000
_cell.length_c   1.000
_cell.angle_alpha   90.00
_cell.angle_beta   90.00
_cell.angle_gamma   90.00
#
_symmetry.space_group_name_H-M   'P 1'
#
loop_
_entity.id
_entity.type
_entity.pdbx_description
1 polymer ?
#
loop_
_entity_poly.entity_id
_entity_poly.type
_entity_poly.pdbx_seq_one_letter_code
_entity_poly.pdbx_strand_id
1 'polypeptide(L)'
;MAGWAAADPPTERVLLRGGGAVAQLDAVVVGPGIPGTRGVESVSREGSRVVWQIYHDMTDELGLRHTFYQQVLMPGETLGRWLGAPYESEGIPVLGGEIGVHVDGKGVPYFVFGRQARRVEIGALPAVADAHVAVELAHSAARSWRDFRPAEWSVASADERAATVAATRLALRAGETEGFRFVWEVPVRDEDGTAHMALLDASTGELIELSSTVRQPVCGPPASPNQQTAAVVPQNSGPGIYRGSVRANLGSDRTGWSHEAHAAKVNKQRPQIDVYKRWGVGDPNTCPQKDYALLALNRRAPGGPSDPPQYADDTTQRDPNPLVEGTGCAAGDAMFHTMLVMDTLKQQFGWCGYDGTCSSVANLLVDKPAGVMFGYAYLDRHHELGPGLVAVSRKKEDTARSQPPPYSYPYTGSASLDVMGHEWGHAVVMHSPAQSFKSSPDAMELDEGFANVLGHSVEWWNQAPGKGYERADWCFGEDHYTSSWPSGAECPSSWSRADQFVEHSRHPNWLVYRPAPSTIGSCYSFHADHLNPLLGPLPSRCDFPDSHTGGHRLSVALYLLASGGKNPICPGTPGGGKPGWTAGCAVQVPGLGYQAASKILMRVLTRYATRNTRWTDLAELGKVAAFDLYRNCSIWLCPDYSNPALYQQMAVNAAFEAIGYGGDDEYLQCICPD
;
A
#
# COMPACT_ATOMS: atom_id res chain seq x y z
N MET A 1 46.55 2.56 3.98
CA MET A 1 45.20 2.03 4.23
C MET A 1 44.75 1.30 2.98
N ALA A 2 44.92 -0.02 2.94
CA ALA A 2 44.41 -0.84 1.84
C ALA A 2 42.89 -0.95 2.01
N GLY A 3 42.12 -0.62 0.97
CA GLY A 3 40.66 -0.75 1.01
C GLY A 3 40.27 -2.22 1.07
N TRP A 4 39.57 -2.60 2.14
CA TRP A 4 38.94 -3.91 2.25
C TRP A 4 37.73 -3.88 1.31
N ALA A 5 37.74 -4.74 0.29
CA ALA A 5 36.54 -5.00 -0.49
C ALA A 5 35.48 -5.58 0.47
N ALA A 6 34.25 -5.07 0.40
CA ALA A 6 33.17 -5.62 1.20
C ALA A 6 33.04 -7.11 0.90
N ALA A 7 33.14 -7.94 1.94
CA ALA A 7 32.98 -9.38 1.82
C ALA A 7 31.61 -9.73 1.23
N ASP A 8 31.56 -10.75 0.38
CA ASP A 8 30.29 -11.27 -0.10
C ASP A 8 29.41 -11.68 1.10
N PRO A 9 28.08 -11.46 1.03
CA PRO A 9 27.20 -11.85 2.12
C PRO A 9 27.33 -13.36 2.37
N PRO A 10 27.39 -13.81 3.64
CA PRO A 10 27.65 -15.21 4.00
C PRO A 10 26.55 -16.20 3.58
N THR A 11 25.49 -15.71 2.92
CA THR A 11 24.41 -16.53 2.35
C THR A 11 24.14 -16.13 0.91
N GLU A 12 24.05 -17.13 0.03
CA GLU A 12 23.73 -16.99 -1.39
C GLU A 12 22.26 -17.34 -1.63
N ARG A 13 21.61 -16.67 -2.59
CA ARG A 13 20.26 -17.02 -3.03
C ARG A 13 20.27 -18.22 -3.98
N VAL A 14 19.33 -19.14 -3.78
CA VAL A 14 19.06 -20.26 -4.68
C VAL A 14 17.72 -20.02 -5.36
N LEU A 15 17.67 -20.13 -6.69
CA LEU A 15 16.44 -20.06 -7.48
C LEU A 15 16.56 -20.92 -8.74
N LEU A 16 15.87 -22.06 -8.77
CA LEU A 16 15.83 -22.99 -9.90
C LEU A 16 14.39 -23.17 -10.38
N ARG A 17 14.17 -23.26 -11.70
CA ARG A 17 12.83 -23.35 -12.31
C ARG A 17 12.75 -24.39 -13.42
N GLY A 18 11.56 -24.98 -13.56
CA GLY A 18 11.19 -25.86 -14.66
C GLY A 18 11.87 -27.23 -14.60
N GLY A 19 11.75 -28.01 -15.68
CA GLY A 19 12.31 -29.37 -15.76
C GLY A 19 13.84 -29.45 -15.62
N GLY A 20 14.55 -28.33 -15.72
CA GLY A 20 15.99 -28.24 -15.48
C GLY A 20 16.38 -28.18 -13.99
N ALA A 21 15.43 -27.91 -13.08
CA ALA A 21 15.72 -27.78 -11.65
C ALA A 21 16.38 -29.04 -11.07
N VAL A 22 15.92 -30.22 -11.47
CA VAL A 22 16.50 -31.51 -11.02
C VAL A 22 17.96 -31.66 -11.46
N ALA A 23 18.28 -31.30 -12.70
CA ALA A 23 19.64 -31.42 -13.22
C ALA A 23 20.60 -30.37 -12.63
N GLN A 24 20.08 -29.23 -12.18
CA GLN A 24 20.87 -28.12 -11.64
C GLN A 24 21.00 -28.15 -10.12
N LEU A 25 20.13 -28.88 -9.42
CA LEU A 25 20.09 -28.90 -7.95
C LEU A 25 21.45 -29.27 -7.34
N ASP A 26 22.08 -30.29 -7.91
CA ASP A 26 23.41 -30.77 -7.52
C ASP A 26 24.52 -29.74 -7.71
N ALA A 27 24.42 -28.91 -8.75
CA ALA A 27 25.44 -27.91 -9.06
C ALA A 27 25.31 -26.64 -8.21
N VAL A 28 24.10 -26.35 -7.71
CA VAL A 28 23.79 -25.09 -7.03
C VAL A 28 23.72 -25.25 -5.52
N VAL A 29 23.11 -26.32 -5.01
CA VAL A 29 22.92 -26.50 -3.56
C VAL A 29 24.08 -27.27 -2.95
N VAL A 30 24.70 -26.68 -1.92
CA VAL A 30 25.87 -27.24 -1.23
C VAL A 30 25.43 -27.97 0.04
N GLY A 31 26.03 -29.14 0.29
CA GLY A 31 25.80 -29.96 1.48
C GLY A 31 24.83 -31.14 1.25
N PRO A 32 24.95 -32.21 2.04
CA PRO A 32 24.07 -33.37 1.96
C PRO A 32 22.71 -33.09 2.62
N GLY A 33 21.70 -33.87 2.27
CA GLY A 33 20.39 -33.89 2.96
C GLY A 33 19.18 -33.51 2.08
N ILE A 34 19.41 -32.82 0.95
CA ILE A 34 18.36 -32.63 -0.07
C ILE A 34 18.46 -33.75 -1.11
N PRO A 35 17.36 -34.50 -1.39
CA PRO A 35 17.37 -35.51 -2.44
C PRO A 35 17.84 -34.94 -3.79
N GLY A 36 18.81 -35.60 -4.42
CA GLY A 36 19.35 -35.19 -5.72
C GLY A 36 20.60 -34.30 -5.67
N THR A 37 21.11 -33.93 -4.49
CA THR A 37 22.42 -33.29 -4.35
C THR A 37 23.51 -34.32 -4.02
N ARG A 38 24.63 -34.28 -4.74
CA ARG A 38 25.89 -34.97 -4.43
C ARG A 38 26.63 -34.08 -3.44
N GLY A 39 26.10 -33.98 -2.22
CA GLY A 39 26.56 -33.04 -1.22
C GLY A 39 28.08 -33.00 -1.11
N VAL A 40 28.70 -31.92 -1.59
CA VAL A 40 30.04 -31.56 -1.16
C VAL A 40 29.91 -31.17 0.30
N GLU A 41 30.42 -32.00 1.20
CA GLU A 41 30.38 -31.71 2.63
C GLU A 41 31.12 -30.40 2.89
N SER A 42 30.40 -29.41 3.41
CA SER A 42 31.01 -28.21 3.95
C SER A 42 31.50 -28.56 5.35
N VAL A 43 32.79 -28.83 5.46
CA VAL A 43 33.45 -29.14 6.73
C VAL A 43 34.09 -27.86 7.27
N SER A 44 33.73 -27.46 8.48
CA SER A 44 34.37 -26.35 9.20
C SER A 44 35.81 -26.73 9.59
N ARG A 45 36.65 -25.76 9.97
CA ARG A 45 38.03 -26.05 10.39
C ARG A 45 38.10 -26.98 11.61
N GLU A 46 37.05 -27.01 12.41
CA GLU A 46 36.90 -27.76 13.64
C GLU A 46 36.26 -29.14 13.42
N GLY A 47 36.01 -29.54 12.17
CA GLY A 47 35.38 -30.81 11.83
C GLY A 47 33.85 -30.83 11.97
N SER A 48 33.22 -29.66 12.16
CA SER A 48 31.76 -29.56 12.08
C SER A 48 31.31 -29.66 10.63
N ARG A 49 30.11 -30.17 10.37
CA ARG A 49 29.59 -30.34 9.00
C ARG A 49 28.25 -29.63 8.85
N VAL A 50 28.04 -28.95 7.73
CA VAL A 50 26.73 -28.36 7.40
C VAL A 50 25.93 -29.36 6.59
N VAL A 51 24.72 -29.68 7.07
CA VAL A 51 23.79 -30.60 6.39
C VAL A 51 22.41 -29.95 6.28
N TRP A 52 21.60 -30.43 5.36
CA TRP A 52 20.20 -30.03 5.23
C TRP A 52 19.30 -30.99 6.00
N GLN A 53 18.37 -30.44 6.77
CA GLN A 53 17.31 -31.19 7.45
C GLN A 53 15.95 -30.66 7.03
N ILE A 54 14.97 -31.55 6.88
CA ILE A 54 13.57 -31.18 6.66
C ILE A 54 13.04 -30.60 7.96
N TYR A 55 12.56 -29.36 7.94
CA TYR A 55 11.89 -28.74 9.09
C TYR A 55 10.40 -28.51 8.86
N HIS A 56 9.96 -28.55 7.60
CA HIS A 56 8.56 -28.47 7.25
C HIS A 56 8.29 -29.24 5.96
N ASP A 57 7.19 -29.97 5.90
CA ASP A 57 6.78 -30.75 4.73
C ASP A 57 5.25 -30.75 4.68
N MET A 58 4.70 -30.31 3.56
CA MET A 58 3.27 -30.17 3.37
C MET A 58 2.87 -30.55 1.94
N THR A 59 1.62 -30.94 1.76
CA THR A 59 1.01 -31.11 0.44
C THR A 59 -0.12 -30.11 0.31
N ASP A 60 -0.11 -29.32 -0.76
CA ASP A 60 -1.17 -28.35 -1.01
C ASP A 60 -2.46 -29.03 -1.56
N GLU A 61 -3.50 -28.24 -1.72
CA GLU A 61 -4.80 -28.69 -2.25
C GLU A 61 -4.74 -29.18 -3.71
N LEU A 62 -3.67 -28.85 -4.44
CA LEU A 62 -3.42 -29.32 -5.81
C LEU A 62 -2.65 -30.66 -5.83
N GLY A 63 -2.31 -31.21 -4.66
CA GLY A 63 -1.51 -32.42 -4.52
C GLY A 63 -0.02 -32.20 -4.77
N LEU A 64 0.44 -30.94 -4.78
CA LEU A 64 1.86 -30.61 -4.91
C LEU A 64 2.51 -30.67 -3.54
N ARG A 65 3.68 -31.31 -3.47
CA ARG A 65 4.42 -31.44 -2.21
C ARG A 65 5.44 -30.31 -2.09
N HIS A 66 5.44 -29.65 -0.95
CA HIS A 66 6.36 -28.58 -0.59
C HIS A 66 7.19 -29.05 0.60
N THR A 67 8.47 -29.32 0.36
CA THR A 67 9.40 -29.72 1.41
C THR A 67 10.39 -28.60 1.64
N PHE A 68 10.47 -28.12 2.87
CA PHE A 68 11.36 -27.05 3.30
C PHE A 68 12.49 -27.61 4.13
N TYR A 69 13.70 -27.25 3.72
CA TYR A 69 14.94 -27.66 4.32
C TYR A 69 15.61 -26.48 5.01
N GLN A 70 16.24 -26.74 6.14
CA GLN A 70 17.08 -25.78 6.85
C GLN A 70 18.48 -26.38 6.96
N GLN A 71 19.50 -25.55 6.72
CA GLN A 71 20.86 -25.92 7.03
C GLN A 71 21.04 -25.98 8.53
N VAL A 72 21.61 -27.08 9.00
CA VAL A 72 22.05 -27.23 10.38
C VAL A 72 23.55 -27.51 10.38
N LEU A 73 24.24 -26.90 11.33
CA LEU A 73 25.61 -27.24 11.65
C LEU A 73 25.59 -28.44 12.60
N MET A 74 26.02 -29.60 12.13
CA MET A 74 26.33 -30.73 13.01
C MET A 74 27.70 -30.49 13.63
N PRO A 75 27.78 -30.29 14.96
CA PRO A 75 29.04 -29.93 15.59
C PRO A 75 30.04 -31.10 15.52
N GLY A 76 31.31 -30.78 15.32
CA GLY A 76 32.41 -31.75 15.49
C GLY A 76 32.54 -32.18 16.97
N GLU A 77 33.32 -33.22 17.24
CA GLU A 77 33.41 -33.85 18.58
C GLU A 77 33.69 -32.87 19.72
N THR A 78 34.55 -31.87 19.50
CA THR A 78 34.89 -30.86 20.51
C THR A 78 33.72 -29.92 20.79
N LEU A 79 33.08 -29.40 19.74
CA LEU A 79 31.94 -28.48 19.87
C LEU A 79 30.70 -29.22 20.39
N GLY A 80 30.50 -30.46 19.97
CA GLY A 80 29.40 -31.32 20.42
C GLY A 80 29.47 -31.58 21.91
N ARG A 81 30.63 -32.01 22.42
CA ARG A 81 30.85 -32.22 23.86
C ARG A 81 30.62 -30.96 24.69
N TRP A 82 30.91 -29.79 24.12
CA TRP A 82 30.70 -28.52 24.78
C TRP A 82 29.22 -28.12 24.83
N LEU A 83 28.49 -28.30 23.71
CA LEU A 83 27.07 -27.95 23.59
C LEU A 83 26.12 -28.95 24.28
N GLY A 84 26.54 -30.20 24.40
CA GLY A 84 25.74 -31.28 24.96
C GLY A 84 24.89 -32.04 23.92
N ALA A 85 24.25 -33.11 24.40
CA ALA A 85 23.62 -34.14 23.58
C ALA A 85 22.54 -33.67 22.59
N PRO A 86 21.67 -32.68 22.89
CA PRO A 86 20.64 -32.25 21.93
C PRO A 86 21.26 -31.76 20.61
N TYR A 87 22.28 -30.91 20.70
CA TYR A 87 22.93 -30.32 19.53
C TYR A 87 23.84 -31.29 18.77
N GLU A 88 24.35 -32.34 19.42
CA GLU A 88 25.11 -33.39 18.75
C GLU A 88 24.24 -34.18 17.75
N SER A 89 22.97 -34.40 18.08
CA SER A 89 22.06 -35.22 17.28
C SER A 89 21.19 -34.40 16.33
N GLU A 90 20.70 -33.24 16.76
CA GLU A 90 19.80 -32.39 15.98
C GLU A 90 20.58 -31.37 15.13
N GLY A 91 21.78 -30.98 15.55
CA GLY A 91 22.55 -29.90 14.93
C GLY A 91 22.07 -28.51 15.38
N ILE A 92 22.72 -27.48 14.86
CA ILE A 92 22.45 -26.08 15.21
C ILE A 92 21.91 -25.37 13.96
N PRO A 93 20.67 -24.85 13.97
CA PRO A 93 20.08 -24.22 12.79
C PRO A 93 20.89 -23.00 12.34
N VAL A 94 21.09 -22.89 11.02
CA VAL A 94 21.74 -21.75 10.37
C VAL A 94 20.64 -20.81 9.86
N LEU A 95 20.46 -19.68 10.53
CA LEU A 95 19.47 -18.66 10.16
C LEU A 95 19.83 -18.03 8.82
N GLY A 96 18.88 -18.02 7.90
CA GLY A 96 19.10 -17.57 6.51
C GLY A 96 19.65 -18.67 5.61
N GLY A 97 19.73 -19.92 6.08
CA GLY A 97 20.07 -21.11 5.31
C GLY A 97 18.85 -22.00 5.07
N GLU A 98 17.75 -21.46 4.54
CA GLU A 98 16.51 -22.20 4.28
C GLU A 98 16.22 -22.31 2.77
N ILE A 99 15.81 -23.50 2.31
CA ILE A 99 15.38 -23.76 0.93
C ILE A 99 14.03 -24.46 0.91
N GLY A 100 13.11 -23.97 0.10
CA GLY A 100 11.89 -24.67 -0.28
C GLY A 100 12.09 -25.43 -1.60
N VAL A 101 11.68 -26.69 -1.62
CA VAL A 101 11.65 -27.55 -2.81
C VAL A 101 10.20 -27.92 -3.09
N HIS A 102 9.69 -27.49 -4.24
CA HIS A 102 8.36 -27.88 -4.71
C HIS A 102 8.49 -29.02 -5.69
N VAL A 103 7.72 -30.06 -5.41
CA VAL A 103 7.75 -31.35 -6.08
C VAL A 103 6.37 -31.59 -6.70
N ASP A 104 6.35 -31.98 -7.97
CA ASP A 104 5.11 -32.30 -8.66
C ASP A 104 4.54 -33.65 -8.20
N GLY A 105 3.34 -34.01 -8.69
CA GLY A 105 2.71 -35.30 -8.37
C GLY A 105 3.48 -36.55 -8.82
N LYS A 106 4.61 -36.40 -9.54
CA LYS A 106 5.51 -37.49 -9.95
C LYS A 106 6.78 -37.55 -9.10
N GLY A 107 6.92 -36.70 -8.08
CA GLY A 107 8.12 -36.66 -7.25
C GLY A 107 9.26 -35.85 -7.90
N VAL A 108 9.01 -35.06 -8.93
CA VAL A 108 10.02 -34.29 -9.66
C VAL A 108 10.07 -32.85 -9.12
N PRO A 109 11.23 -32.38 -8.59
CA PRO A 109 11.42 -30.97 -8.28
C PRO A 109 11.22 -30.08 -9.50
N TYR A 110 10.28 -29.13 -9.43
CA TYR A 110 10.00 -28.19 -10.53
C TYR A 110 10.29 -26.73 -10.13
N PHE A 111 10.42 -26.46 -8.84
CA PHE A 111 10.77 -25.15 -8.31
C PHE A 111 11.59 -25.29 -7.02
N VAL A 112 12.72 -24.59 -6.95
CA VAL A 112 13.57 -24.55 -5.75
C VAL A 112 13.93 -23.11 -5.46
N PHE A 113 13.70 -22.65 -4.24
CA PHE A 113 13.95 -21.26 -3.86
C PHE A 113 14.47 -21.18 -2.43
N GLY A 114 15.27 -20.17 -2.13
CA GLY A 114 15.70 -19.91 -0.76
C GLY A 114 17.10 -19.32 -0.69
N ARG A 115 17.80 -19.60 0.39
CA ARG A 115 19.16 -19.16 0.65
C ARG A 115 19.98 -20.29 1.26
N GLN A 116 21.29 -20.24 1.05
CA GLN A 116 22.23 -21.19 1.63
C GLN A 116 23.50 -20.48 2.09
N ALA A 117 24.09 -20.96 3.17
CA ALA A 117 25.46 -20.73 3.56
C ALA A 117 26.35 -21.79 2.89
N ARG A 118 27.19 -21.39 1.93
CA ARG A 118 28.17 -22.31 1.31
C ARG A 118 29.27 -22.71 2.31
N ARG A 119 29.61 -21.78 3.20
CA ARG A 119 30.66 -21.94 4.20
C ARG A 119 30.21 -21.32 5.50
N VAL A 120 30.27 -22.09 6.58
CA VAL A 120 29.97 -21.64 7.94
C VAL A 120 31.28 -21.58 8.71
N GLU A 121 31.84 -20.38 8.85
CA GLU A 121 33.00 -20.11 9.71
C GLU A 121 32.53 -19.48 11.01
N ILE A 122 32.82 -20.11 12.14
CA ILE A 122 32.35 -19.65 13.46
C ILE A 122 33.40 -18.72 14.06
N GLY A 123 33.03 -17.47 14.36
CA GLY A 123 33.97 -16.47 14.87
C GLY A 123 34.33 -16.66 16.35
N ALA A 124 33.36 -17.05 17.18
CA ALA A 124 33.54 -17.24 18.62
C ALA A 124 32.62 -18.36 19.13
N LEU A 125 33.08 -19.10 20.14
CA LEU A 125 32.25 -20.04 20.89
C LEU A 125 31.29 -19.28 21.81
N PRO A 126 30.12 -19.84 22.15
CA PRO A 126 29.19 -19.17 23.05
C PRO A 126 29.79 -19.08 24.46
N ALA A 127 29.64 -17.94 25.13
CA ALA A 127 29.92 -17.82 26.56
C ALA A 127 28.68 -18.16 27.39
N VAL A 128 27.50 -17.94 26.82
CA VAL A 128 26.20 -18.33 27.38
C VAL A 128 25.84 -19.70 26.81
N ALA A 129 26.22 -20.76 27.52
CA ALA A 129 25.98 -22.15 27.10
C ALA A 129 24.59 -22.67 27.49
N ASP A 130 23.91 -22.00 28.42
CA ASP A 130 22.69 -22.48 29.06
C ASP A 130 21.47 -21.64 28.66
N ALA A 131 20.39 -22.32 28.28
CA ALA A 131 19.15 -21.69 27.83
C ALA A 131 18.45 -20.90 28.95
N HIS A 132 18.51 -21.35 30.21
CA HIS A 132 17.95 -20.57 31.33
C HIS A 132 18.69 -19.24 31.48
N VAL A 133 20.03 -19.27 31.42
CA VAL A 133 20.84 -18.04 31.47
C VAL A 133 20.52 -17.12 30.30
N ALA A 134 20.32 -17.65 29.09
CA ALA A 134 19.92 -16.86 27.93
C ALA A 134 18.54 -16.19 28.13
N VAL A 135 17.57 -16.89 28.72
CA VAL A 135 16.24 -16.33 29.01
C VAL A 135 16.32 -15.15 29.99
N GLU A 136 17.08 -15.29 31.08
CA GLU A 136 17.27 -14.22 32.06
C GLU A 136 17.95 -12.99 31.42
N LEU A 137 18.99 -13.21 30.62
CA LEU A 137 19.69 -12.14 29.89
C LEU A 137 18.76 -11.44 28.89
N ALA A 138 17.91 -12.19 28.17
CA ALA A 138 16.99 -11.62 27.19
C ALA A 138 15.95 -10.72 27.86
N HIS A 139 15.31 -11.18 28.94
CA HIS A 139 14.35 -10.37 29.67
C HIS A 139 14.99 -9.15 30.34
N SER A 140 16.23 -9.27 30.81
CA SER A 140 16.98 -8.13 31.35
C SER A 140 17.33 -7.11 30.27
N ALA A 141 17.88 -7.57 29.13
CA ALA A 141 18.31 -6.70 28.03
C ALA A 141 17.11 -6.08 27.29
N ALA A 142 15.99 -6.78 27.17
CA ALA A 142 14.81 -6.23 26.50
C ALA A 142 14.22 -5.00 27.23
N ARG A 143 14.46 -4.85 28.54
CA ARG A 143 14.03 -3.65 29.31
C ARG A 143 14.69 -2.36 28.84
N SER A 144 15.87 -2.43 28.23
CA SER A 144 16.55 -1.25 27.69
C SER A 144 16.18 -0.99 26.22
N TRP A 145 15.39 -1.85 25.59
CA TRP A 145 14.97 -1.67 24.20
C TRP A 145 13.91 -0.58 24.10
N ARG A 146 14.15 0.37 23.21
CA ARG A 146 13.27 1.54 23.04
C ARG A 146 11.87 1.08 22.63
N ASP A 147 10.86 1.64 23.28
CA ASP A 147 9.43 1.39 23.01
C ASP A 147 8.98 -0.06 23.26
N PHE A 148 9.79 -0.88 23.94
CA PHE A 148 9.42 -2.21 24.40
C PHE A 148 9.31 -2.24 25.92
N ARG A 149 8.20 -2.80 26.41
CA ARG A 149 7.97 -2.99 27.85
C ARG A 149 7.80 -4.48 28.09
N PRO A 150 8.86 -5.21 28.47
CA PRO A 150 8.74 -6.65 28.69
C PRO A 150 7.77 -6.93 29.84
N ALA A 151 6.96 -7.98 29.68
CA ALA A 151 6.27 -8.60 30.81
C ALA A 151 7.30 -8.93 31.91
N GLU A 152 6.88 -8.76 33.16
CA GLU A 152 7.76 -8.99 34.29
C GLU A 152 8.06 -10.49 34.43
N TRP A 153 9.28 -10.89 34.08
CA TRP A 153 9.69 -12.30 34.10
C TRP A 153 9.62 -12.96 35.50
N SER A 154 9.86 -12.17 36.55
CA SER A 154 9.75 -12.62 37.94
C SER A 154 8.34 -13.08 38.32
N VAL A 155 7.30 -12.60 37.64
CA VAL A 155 5.91 -13.01 37.90
C VAL A 155 5.41 -14.15 37.01
N ALA A 156 6.20 -14.60 36.03
CA ALA A 156 5.85 -15.75 35.20
C ALA A 156 5.66 -16.99 36.08
N SER A 157 4.67 -17.83 35.74
CA SER A 157 4.47 -19.11 36.40
C SER A 157 5.63 -20.07 36.12
N ALA A 158 5.80 -21.11 36.95
CA ALA A 158 6.84 -22.11 36.73
C ALA A 158 6.69 -22.81 35.36
N ASP A 159 5.45 -23.05 34.93
CA ASP A 159 5.14 -23.68 33.65
C ASP A 159 5.47 -22.76 32.47
N GLU A 160 5.15 -21.47 32.56
CA GLU A 160 5.55 -20.48 31.54
C GLU A 160 7.07 -20.37 31.46
N ARG A 161 7.76 -20.36 32.60
CA ARG A 161 9.23 -20.33 32.61
C ARG A 161 9.84 -21.55 31.94
N ALA A 162 9.33 -22.74 32.28
CA ALA A 162 9.76 -23.99 31.66
C ALA A 162 9.47 -24.00 30.15
N ALA A 163 8.31 -23.50 29.73
CA ALA A 163 7.92 -23.43 28.32
C ALA A 163 8.81 -22.47 27.51
N THR A 164 9.12 -21.28 28.04
CA THR A 164 10.03 -20.33 27.39
C THR A 164 11.44 -20.89 27.28
N VAL A 165 11.94 -21.55 28.31
CA VAL A 165 13.26 -22.20 28.26
C VAL A 165 13.27 -23.33 27.23
N ALA A 166 12.22 -24.16 27.20
CA ALA A 166 12.09 -25.23 26.22
C ALA A 166 11.96 -24.73 24.77
N ALA A 167 11.38 -23.54 24.58
CA ALA A 167 11.28 -22.88 23.27
C ALA A 167 12.52 -22.05 22.90
N THR A 168 13.44 -21.83 23.85
CA THR A 168 14.69 -21.10 23.64
C THR A 168 15.68 -22.00 22.91
N ARG A 169 16.21 -21.55 21.79
CA ARG A 169 17.11 -22.36 20.96
C ARG A 169 18.37 -21.61 20.55
N LEU A 170 19.49 -22.34 20.52
CA LEU A 170 20.75 -21.84 19.96
C LEU A 170 20.70 -21.96 18.44
N ALA A 171 21.14 -20.92 17.73
CA ALA A 171 21.22 -20.88 16.28
C ALA A 171 22.52 -20.21 15.82
N LEU A 172 22.82 -20.30 14.53
CA LEU A 172 23.90 -19.57 13.89
C LEU A 172 23.33 -18.47 13.01
N ARG A 173 23.83 -17.24 13.19
CA ARG A 173 23.45 -16.09 12.36
C ARG A 173 24.68 -15.51 11.68
N ALA A 174 24.51 -15.14 10.42
CA ALA A 174 25.48 -14.35 9.67
C ALA A 174 25.88 -13.07 10.43
N GLY A 175 27.18 -12.85 10.60
CA GLY A 175 27.75 -11.60 11.12
C GLY A 175 27.82 -10.51 10.04
N GLU A 176 28.05 -9.26 10.46
CA GLU A 176 28.14 -8.11 9.55
C GLU A 176 29.48 -8.05 8.78
N THR A 177 30.57 -8.53 9.39
CA THR A 177 31.94 -8.30 8.93
C THR A 177 32.70 -9.59 8.63
N GLU A 178 31.98 -10.64 8.19
CA GLU A 178 32.43 -12.02 7.89
C GLU A 178 32.17 -13.05 9.01
N GLY A 179 31.73 -14.24 8.60
CA GLY A 179 31.49 -15.39 9.47
C GLY A 179 30.07 -15.51 10.04
N PHE A 180 29.88 -16.57 10.82
CA PHE A 180 28.69 -16.85 11.60
C PHE A 180 29.02 -16.72 13.09
N ARG A 181 28.03 -16.28 13.85
CA ARG A 181 28.07 -16.23 15.31
C ARG A 181 26.90 -17.02 15.88
N PHE A 182 27.11 -17.56 17.07
CA PHE A 182 26.04 -18.17 17.84
C PHE A 182 25.10 -17.10 18.38
N VAL A 183 23.81 -17.36 18.24
CA VAL A 183 22.76 -16.51 18.80
C VAL A 183 21.74 -17.37 19.53
N TRP A 184 21.15 -16.84 20.60
CA TRP A 184 19.97 -17.43 21.23
C TRP A 184 18.72 -16.77 20.67
N GLU A 185 17.79 -17.57 20.15
CA GLU A 185 16.41 -17.16 19.89
C GLU A 185 15.59 -17.41 21.15
N VAL A 186 15.25 -16.31 21.84
CA VAL A 186 14.53 -16.34 23.12
C VAL A 186 13.13 -15.72 22.96
N PRO A 187 12.05 -16.48 23.17
CA PRO A 187 10.72 -15.91 23.24
C PRO A 187 10.59 -14.98 24.46
N VAL A 188 10.18 -13.74 24.23
CA VAL A 188 9.85 -12.78 25.28
C VAL A 188 8.43 -12.24 25.04
N ARG A 189 7.78 -11.69 26.06
CA ARG A 189 6.46 -11.04 25.93
C ARG A 189 6.53 -9.59 26.35
N ASP A 190 5.72 -8.73 25.76
CA ASP A 190 5.49 -7.39 26.28
C ASP A 190 4.43 -7.38 27.39
N GLU A 191 4.19 -6.21 27.99
CA GLU A 191 3.23 -5.99 29.07
C GLU A 191 1.78 -6.34 28.67
N ASP A 192 1.47 -6.31 27.38
CA ASP A 192 0.17 -6.68 26.82
C ASP A 192 0.07 -8.20 26.54
N GLY A 193 1.15 -8.95 26.79
CA GLY A 193 1.24 -10.39 26.56
C GLY A 193 1.53 -10.77 25.11
N THR A 194 1.77 -9.79 24.22
CA THR A 194 2.17 -10.04 22.83
C THR A 194 3.55 -10.67 22.82
N ALA A 195 3.74 -11.70 21.99
CA ALA A 195 4.99 -12.45 21.96
C ALA A 195 6.00 -11.84 20.95
N HIS A 196 7.26 -11.79 21.34
CA HIS A 196 8.42 -11.23 20.63
C HIS A 196 9.59 -12.22 20.68
N MET A 197 10.50 -12.16 19.71
CA MET A 197 11.71 -12.96 19.63
C MET A 197 12.89 -12.04 19.88
N ALA A 198 13.57 -12.26 21.00
CA ALA A 198 14.84 -11.64 21.30
C ALA A 198 15.97 -12.51 20.72
N LEU A 199 16.87 -11.89 19.95
CA LEU A 199 18.09 -12.50 19.46
C LEU A 199 19.26 -11.99 20.29
N LEU A 200 19.81 -12.85 21.14
CA LEU A 200 21.01 -12.55 21.92
C LEU A 200 22.26 -13.07 21.22
N ASP A 201 23.34 -12.31 21.24
CA ASP A 201 24.67 -12.83 20.92
C ASP A 201 25.08 -13.83 22.01
N ALA A 202 25.25 -15.10 21.64
CA ALA A 202 25.54 -16.14 22.64
C ALA A 202 26.97 -16.05 23.19
N SER A 203 27.86 -15.26 22.57
CA SER A 203 29.22 -15.01 23.05
C SER A 203 29.30 -13.87 24.08
N THR A 204 28.41 -12.88 24.01
CA THR A 204 28.43 -11.71 24.90
C THR A 204 27.21 -11.58 25.82
N GLY A 205 26.10 -12.25 25.48
CA GLY A 205 24.80 -12.06 26.13
C GLY A 205 24.09 -10.77 25.70
N GLU A 206 24.62 -10.03 24.73
CA GLU A 206 24.05 -8.76 24.26
C GLU A 206 22.82 -8.99 23.38
N LEU A 207 21.78 -8.16 23.55
CA LEU A 207 20.61 -8.17 22.68
C LEU A 207 20.93 -7.53 21.33
N ILE A 208 20.95 -8.34 20.28
CA ILE A 208 21.20 -7.92 18.90
C ILE A 208 19.93 -7.35 18.28
N GLU A 209 18.81 -8.04 18.48
CA GLU A 209 17.55 -7.72 17.81
C GLU A 209 16.37 -8.14 18.68
N LEU A 210 15.32 -7.33 18.66
CA LEU A 210 14.02 -7.66 19.20
C LEU A 210 12.99 -7.49 18.08
N SER A 211 12.35 -8.60 17.70
CA SER A 211 11.34 -8.64 16.64
C SER A 211 10.05 -9.25 17.19
N SER A 212 8.89 -8.95 16.63
CA SER A 212 7.68 -9.66 17.05
C SER A 212 7.78 -11.15 16.68
N THR A 213 7.42 -12.09 17.58
CA THR A 213 7.29 -13.54 17.25
C THR A 213 6.06 -13.79 16.42
N VAL A 214 5.17 -12.79 16.32
CA VAL A 214 4.52 -12.52 15.06
C VAL A 214 5.63 -12.13 14.07
N ARG A 215 6.52 -13.07 13.72
CA ARG A 215 6.77 -13.32 12.30
C ARG A 215 5.35 -13.33 11.80
N GLN A 216 4.96 -12.32 11.03
CA GLN A 216 3.83 -12.55 10.16
C GLN A 216 4.19 -13.89 9.52
N PRO A 217 3.48 -15.00 9.82
CA PRO A 217 3.52 -16.06 8.86
C PRO A 217 3.14 -15.30 7.60
N VAL A 218 3.94 -15.42 6.55
CA VAL A 218 3.41 -15.08 5.25
C VAL A 218 2.26 -16.08 5.11
N CYS A 219 1.08 -15.73 5.63
CA CYS A 219 -0.22 -16.26 5.27
C CYS A 219 -0.49 -15.69 3.87
N GLY A 220 0.47 -15.90 2.97
CA GLY A 220 0.22 -16.03 1.58
C GLY A 220 -0.03 -17.51 1.33
N PRO A 221 -0.85 -17.84 0.33
CA PRO A 221 -0.80 -19.18 -0.23
C PRO A 221 0.67 -19.53 -0.55
N PRO A 222 1.05 -20.83 -0.54
CA PRO A 222 2.40 -21.27 -0.84
C PRO A 222 2.91 -20.54 -2.10
N ALA A 223 4.12 -20.00 -2.03
CA ALA A 223 4.70 -19.19 -3.10
C ALA A 223 4.56 -19.89 -4.45
N SER A 224 3.64 -19.44 -5.30
CA SER A 224 3.51 -19.93 -6.67
C SER A 224 4.79 -19.56 -7.46
N PRO A 225 5.31 -20.44 -8.34
CA PRO A 225 6.69 -20.42 -8.87
C PRO A 225 7.05 -19.24 -9.79
N ASN A 226 6.10 -18.37 -10.10
CA ASN A 226 6.21 -17.38 -11.16
C ASN A 226 6.34 -15.95 -10.63
N GLN A 227 7.41 -15.67 -9.89
CA GLN A 227 7.85 -14.29 -9.68
C GLN A 227 8.75 -13.86 -10.85
N GLN A 228 8.34 -12.92 -11.68
CA GLN A 228 9.25 -12.26 -12.61
C GLN A 228 9.10 -10.74 -12.45
N THR A 229 10.22 -10.06 -12.25
CA THR A 229 10.30 -8.60 -12.25
C THR A 229 10.05 -8.05 -13.66
N ALA A 230 9.38 -6.90 -13.72
CA ALA A 230 9.13 -6.17 -14.96
C ALA A 230 9.96 -4.89 -15.01
N ALA A 231 10.46 -4.55 -16.20
CA ALA A 231 11.01 -3.25 -16.53
C ALA A 231 9.99 -2.50 -17.40
N VAL A 232 9.73 -1.24 -17.06
CA VAL A 232 8.83 -0.34 -17.80
C VAL A 232 9.51 0.13 -19.08
N VAL A 233 8.88 -0.10 -20.25
CA VAL A 233 9.25 0.59 -21.50
C VAL A 233 7.96 1.15 -22.13
N PRO A 234 7.89 2.46 -22.42
CA PRO A 234 6.70 3.03 -23.05
C PRO A 234 6.67 2.73 -24.55
N GLN A 235 5.54 2.24 -25.06
CA GLN A 235 5.24 2.25 -26.49
C GLN A 235 3.88 2.91 -26.75
N ASN A 236 3.91 3.92 -27.62
CA ASN A 236 2.74 4.57 -28.19
C ASN A 236 2.06 3.65 -29.21
N SER A 237 0.75 3.41 -29.10
CA SER A 237 -0.08 3.07 -30.27
C SER A 237 -1.60 3.22 -30.03
N GLY A 238 -2.24 4.00 -30.91
CA GLY A 238 -3.44 3.63 -31.68
C GLY A 238 -4.83 3.55 -30.99
N PRO A 239 -5.89 4.13 -31.59
CA PRO A 239 -7.25 4.04 -31.07
C PRO A 239 -7.96 2.75 -31.54
N GLY A 240 -8.48 1.97 -30.59
CA GLY A 240 -9.34 0.81 -30.83
C GLY A 240 -10.00 0.35 -29.54
N ILE A 241 -11.32 0.45 -29.48
CA ILE A 241 -12.17 0.14 -28.32
C ILE A 241 -12.41 -1.37 -28.25
N TYR A 242 -12.01 -2.02 -27.14
CA TYR A 242 -12.62 -3.25 -26.63
C TYR A 242 -12.64 -3.20 -25.09
N ARG A 243 -13.83 -3.46 -24.52
CA ARG A 243 -14.17 -3.35 -23.10
C ARG A 243 -13.78 -4.60 -22.31
N GLY A 244 -13.26 -4.36 -21.11
CA GLY A 244 -12.90 -5.32 -20.06
C GLY A 244 -11.69 -4.76 -19.31
N SER A 245 -11.93 -4.16 -18.14
CA SER A 245 -10.95 -3.70 -17.12
C SER A 245 -9.48 -3.52 -17.54
N VAL A 246 -9.02 -2.27 -17.59
CA VAL A 246 -7.72 -1.79 -17.07
C VAL A 246 -6.42 -2.58 -17.36
N ARG A 247 -5.83 -2.42 -18.54
CA ARG A 247 -4.44 -2.73 -18.96
C ARG A 247 -3.35 -2.77 -17.86
N ALA A 248 -2.93 -3.97 -17.44
CA ALA A 248 -1.57 -4.19 -16.92
C ALA A 248 -0.60 -4.45 -18.09
N ASN A 249 0.27 -3.50 -18.43
CA ASN A 249 1.13 -3.61 -19.61
C ASN A 249 2.34 -4.54 -19.32
N LEU A 250 2.42 -5.75 -19.88
CA LEU A 250 3.63 -6.60 -19.90
C LEU A 250 3.72 -7.48 -21.17
N GLY A 251 4.96 -7.66 -21.64
CA GLY A 251 5.33 -8.34 -22.90
C GLY A 251 4.83 -9.78 -23.05
N SER A 252 4.81 -10.23 -24.31
CA SER A 252 4.11 -11.40 -24.84
C SER A 252 4.60 -12.79 -24.39
N ASP A 253 5.37 -12.92 -23.30
CA ASP A 253 6.11 -14.15 -22.98
C ASP A 253 5.69 -14.89 -21.70
N ARG A 254 4.55 -14.58 -21.05
CA ARG A 254 4.26 -15.07 -19.68
C ARG A 254 2.82 -15.57 -19.46
N THR A 255 2.67 -16.82 -19.00
CA THR A 255 1.40 -17.45 -18.57
C THR A 255 1.54 -18.05 -17.15
N GLY A 256 0.51 -17.91 -16.30
CA GLY A 256 0.43 -18.50 -14.94
C GLY A 256 0.06 -17.51 -13.83
N TRP A 257 -0.37 -18.04 -12.68
CA TRP A 257 -0.61 -17.26 -11.44
C TRP A 257 0.61 -16.40 -11.12
N SER A 258 0.37 -15.16 -10.74
CA SER A 258 1.42 -14.37 -10.11
C SER A 258 0.94 -13.89 -8.77
N HIS A 259 1.79 -13.99 -7.76
CA HIS A 259 1.66 -13.15 -6.58
C HIS A 259 2.05 -11.73 -7.00
N GLU A 260 1.12 -11.05 -7.67
CA GLU A 260 1.32 -9.66 -8.09
C GLU A 260 1.06 -8.68 -6.95
N ALA A 261 0.59 -9.16 -5.79
CA ALA A 261 0.66 -8.47 -4.51
C ALA A 261 2.12 -8.30 -3.98
N HIS A 262 3.10 -8.20 -4.87
CA HIS A 262 4.50 -7.95 -4.57
C HIS A 262 5.18 -7.32 -5.80
N ALA A 263 5.01 -6.01 -5.99
CA ALA A 263 5.94 -5.24 -6.81
C ALA A 263 7.28 -5.19 -6.05
N ALA A 264 8.18 -6.15 -6.32
CA ALA A 264 9.49 -6.19 -5.69
C ALA A 264 10.17 -4.82 -5.83
N LYS A 265 10.89 -4.38 -4.79
CA LYS A 265 11.78 -3.20 -4.84
C LYS A 265 12.82 -3.40 -5.95
N VAL A 266 12.46 -3.14 -7.20
CA VAL A 266 13.43 -3.05 -8.29
C VAL A 266 14.22 -1.78 -7.99
N ASN A 267 15.43 -1.96 -7.46
CA ASN A 267 16.41 -0.91 -7.13
C ASN A 267 16.06 0.04 -5.97
N LYS A 268 15.31 -0.38 -4.94
CA LYS A 268 14.86 0.49 -3.81
C LYS A 268 14.03 1.71 -4.23
N GLN A 269 13.60 1.78 -5.49
CA GLN A 269 13.04 2.99 -6.09
C GLN A 269 11.51 3.03 -6.11
N ARG A 270 10.83 1.92 -5.81
CA ARG A 270 9.36 1.86 -5.76
C ARG A 270 8.92 1.22 -4.44
N PRO A 271 7.86 1.74 -3.80
CA PRO A 271 7.26 1.10 -2.64
C PRO A 271 6.64 -0.25 -3.05
N GLN A 272 6.68 -1.20 -2.12
CA GLN A 272 6.03 -2.50 -2.28
C GLN A 272 4.52 -2.32 -2.15
N ILE A 273 3.72 -3.10 -2.86
CA ILE A 273 2.25 -3.11 -2.76
C ILE A 273 1.82 -4.52 -2.38
N ASP A 274 1.07 -4.65 -1.28
CA ASP A 274 0.52 -5.92 -0.82
C ASP A 274 -1.02 -5.84 -0.85
N VAL A 275 -1.68 -6.87 -1.38
CA VAL A 275 -3.15 -6.94 -1.47
C VAL A 275 -3.66 -8.06 -0.59
N TYR A 276 -4.57 -7.73 0.31
CA TYR A 276 -5.21 -8.62 1.27
C TYR A 276 -6.68 -8.78 0.93
N LYS A 277 -7.25 -9.94 1.28
CA LYS A 277 -8.68 -10.23 1.25
C LYS A 277 -9.12 -10.66 2.64
N ARG A 278 -10.32 -10.25 3.09
CA ARG A 278 -10.91 -10.78 4.32
C ARG A 278 -11.38 -12.23 4.13
N TRP A 279 -10.99 -13.13 5.03
CA TRP A 279 -11.53 -14.48 5.11
C TRP A 279 -12.83 -14.48 5.94
N GLY A 280 -13.83 -15.24 5.51
CA GLY A 280 -15.09 -15.34 6.23
C GLY A 280 -14.90 -15.92 7.63
N VAL A 281 -15.50 -15.30 8.64
CA VAL A 281 -15.51 -15.80 10.03
C VAL A 281 -16.21 -17.16 10.04
N GLY A 282 -15.47 -18.26 10.26
CA GLY A 282 -16.07 -19.60 10.45
C GLY A 282 -15.35 -20.81 9.85
N ASP A 283 -14.18 -20.68 9.23
CA ASP A 283 -13.43 -21.85 8.72
C ASP A 283 -12.50 -22.45 9.81
N PRO A 284 -12.80 -23.66 10.33
CA PRO A 284 -12.04 -24.29 11.42
C PRO A 284 -10.63 -24.75 11.01
N ASN A 285 -10.26 -24.70 9.73
CA ASN A 285 -8.95 -25.10 9.24
C ASN A 285 -7.96 -23.93 9.05
N THR A 286 -8.32 -22.71 9.46
CA THR A 286 -7.51 -21.51 9.18
C THR A 286 -6.97 -20.84 10.43
N CYS A 287 -5.86 -20.12 10.23
CA CYS A 287 -5.04 -19.48 11.26
C CYS A 287 -5.92 -18.65 12.24
N PRO A 288 -6.10 -19.09 13.50
CA PRO A 288 -7.18 -18.64 14.37
C PRO A 288 -7.06 -17.19 14.90
N GLN A 289 -6.20 -16.36 14.32
CA GLN A 289 -5.88 -15.02 14.84
C GLN A 289 -6.01 -13.85 13.85
N LYS A 290 -6.29 -14.06 12.55
CA LYS A 290 -6.51 -12.92 11.63
C LYS A 290 -7.62 -13.18 10.62
N ASP A 291 -8.48 -12.18 10.45
CA ASP A 291 -9.57 -12.15 9.49
C ASP A 291 -9.10 -11.93 8.05
N TYR A 292 -7.80 -11.86 7.75
CA TYR A 292 -7.28 -11.44 6.43
C TYR A 292 -6.12 -12.31 5.93
N ALA A 293 -6.07 -12.55 4.62
CA ALA A 293 -5.00 -13.29 3.94
C ALA A 293 -4.47 -12.51 2.72
N LEU A 294 -3.19 -12.69 2.38
CA LEU A 294 -2.62 -12.11 1.16
C LEU A 294 -3.30 -12.76 -0.06
N LEU A 295 -3.90 -11.94 -0.92
CA LEU A 295 -4.65 -12.41 -2.08
C LEU A 295 -3.69 -12.71 -3.23
N ALA A 296 -3.63 -13.98 -3.65
CA ALA A 296 -3.01 -14.35 -4.91
C ALA A 296 -3.91 -13.94 -6.07
N LEU A 297 -3.36 -13.21 -7.05
CA LEU A 297 -4.09 -12.77 -8.22
C LEU A 297 -3.91 -13.78 -9.37
N ASN A 298 -5.00 -14.39 -9.83
CA ASN A 298 -4.97 -15.27 -10.98
C ASN A 298 -4.83 -14.43 -12.26
N ARG A 299 -3.82 -14.71 -13.07
CA ARG A 299 -3.70 -14.13 -14.40
C ARG A 299 -4.21 -15.12 -15.42
N ARG A 300 -5.21 -14.71 -16.20
CA ARG A 300 -5.50 -15.43 -17.43
C ARG A 300 -4.34 -15.21 -18.40
N ALA A 301 -3.84 -16.28 -19.00
CA ALA A 301 -2.93 -16.18 -20.13
C ALA A 301 -3.58 -15.27 -21.19
N PRO A 302 -2.88 -14.23 -21.70
CA PRO A 302 -3.40 -13.40 -22.79
C PRO A 302 -3.84 -14.29 -23.96
N GLY A 303 -4.98 -13.98 -24.57
CA GLY A 303 -5.42 -14.65 -25.81
C GLY A 303 -4.50 -14.35 -27.01
N GLY A 304 -3.64 -13.34 -26.88
CA GLY A 304 -2.56 -13.00 -27.80
C GLY A 304 -1.60 -11.94 -27.22
N PRO A 305 -0.51 -11.58 -27.94
CA PRO A 305 0.51 -10.60 -27.51
C PRO A 305 0.00 -9.19 -27.20
N SER A 306 -1.21 -8.87 -27.67
CA SER A 306 -1.87 -7.56 -27.52
C SER A 306 -3.00 -7.58 -26.50
N ASP A 307 -3.36 -8.74 -25.94
CA ASP A 307 -4.47 -8.83 -25.00
C ASP A 307 -3.97 -8.44 -23.60
N PRO A 308 -4.64 -7.48 -22.93
CA PRO A 308 -4.26 -7.10 -21.58
C PRO A 308 -4.47 -8.29 -20.62
N PRO A 309 -3.64 -8.40 -19.55
CA PRO A 309 -3.87 -9.36 -18.48
C PRO A 309 -5.26 -9.12 -17.89
N GLN A 310 -6.05 -10.19 -17.82
CA GLN A 310 -7.31 -10.17 -17.10
C GLN A 310 -7.06 -10.78 -15.73
N TYR A 311 -7.32 -10.01 -14.67
CA TYR A 311 -7.49 -10.54 -13.33
C TYR A 311 -8.83 -11.27 -13.33
N ALA A 312 -8.77 -12.59 -13.46
CA ALA A 312 -9.96 -13.41 -13.46
C ALA A 312 -10.34 -13.67 -12.00
N ASP A 313 -11.59 -13.41 -11.65
CA ASP A 313 -12.20 -14.15 -10.55
C ASP A 313 -12.06 -15.64 -10.87
N ASP A 314 -11.67 -16.43 -9.88
CA ASP A 314 -11.59 -17.87 -10.05
C ASP A 314 -13.00 -18.46 -10.18
N THR A 315 -13.57 -18.33 -11.37
CA THR A 315 -14.88 -18.89 -11.75
C THR A 315 -14.88 -20.42 -11.73
N THR A 316 -13.73 -21.07 -11.55
CA THR A 316 -13.64 -22.53 -11.44
C THR A 316 -13.85 -23.02 -10.01
N GLN A 317 -13.63 -22.16 -9.01
CA GLN A 317 -14.27 -22.32 -7.71
C GLN A 317 -15.75 -21.94 -7.87
N ARG A 318 -16.58 -22.93 -8.22
CA ARG A 318 -18.00 -22.90 -7.83
C ARG A 318 -18.05 -22.95 -6.29
N ASP A 319 -17.66 -21.87 -5.64
CA ASP A 319 -18.23 -21.55 -4.35
C ASP A 319 -19.74 -21.43 -4.62
N PRO A 320 -20.61 -22.25 -4.02
CA PRO A 320 -22.05 -22.18 -4.25
C PRO A 320 -22.66 -20.82 -3.87
N ASN A 321 -21.84 -19.93 -3.32
CA ASN A 321 -22.17 -18.55 -3.03
C ASN A 321 -21.74 -17.63 -4.20
N PRO A 322 -22.65 -17.23 -5.12
CA PRO A 322 -22.35 -16.30 -6.22
C PRO A 322 -21.80 -14.94 -5.75
N LEU A 323 -21.92 -14.65 -4.45
CA LEU A 323 -21.42 -13.46 -3.77
C LEU A 323 -19.89 -13.23 -3.88
N VAL A 324 -19.08 -14.20 -4.28
CA VAL A 324 -17.60 -14.10 -4.32
C VAL A 324 -17.07 -13.66 -5.69
N GLU A 325 -17.91 -13.61 -6.71
CA GLU A 325 -17.58 -13.08 -8.04
C GLU A 325 -17.28 -11.56 -7.92
N GLY A 326 -16.10 -11.14 -8.36
CA GLY A 326 -15.63 -9.74 -8.41
C GLY A 326 -14.39 -9.41 -7.58
N THR A 327 -13.93 -10.30 -6.69
CA THR A 327 -12.83 -9.97 -5.75
C THR A 327 -11.48 -9.86 -6.46
N GLY A 328 -11.22 -10.73 -7.44
CA GLY A 328 -9.98 -10.74 -8.21
C GLY A 328 -9.85 -9.50 -9.10
N CYS A 329 -10.94 -9.11 -9.78
CA CYS A 329 -10.96 -7.88 -10.57
C CYS A 329 -10.75 -6.65 -9.68
N ALA A 330 -11.49 -6.53 -8.58
CA ALA A 330 -11.37 -5.40 -7.66
C ALA A 330 -9.94 -5.24 -7.11
N ALA A 331 -9.29 -6.36 -6.80
CA ALA A 331 -7.90 -6.40 -6.33
C ALA A 331 -6.89 -6.05 -7.42
N GLY A 332 -7.12 -6.53 -8.65
CA GLY A 332 -6.35 -6.13 -9.82
C GLY A 332 -6.38 -4.63 -10.05
N ASP A 333 -7.59 -4.05 -10.08
CA ASP A 333 -7.79 -2.61 -10.28
C ASP A 333 -7.16 -1.79 -9.14
N ALA A 334 -7.40 -2.19 -7.88
CA ALA A 334 -6.84 -1.51 -6.72
C ALA A 334 -5.31 -1.48 -6.76
N MET A 335 -4.69 -2.60 -7.11
CA MET A 335 -3.24 -2.72 -7.22
C MET A 335 -2.68 -1.89 -8.38
N PHE A 336 -3.30 -1.99 -9.56
CA PHE A 336 -2.88 -1.25 -10.74
C PHE A 336 -3.00 0.26 -10.53
N HIS A 337 -4.14 0.74 -10.05
CA HIS A 337 -4.34 2.16 -9.76
C HIS A 337 -3.44 2.66 -8.63
N THR A 338 -3.18 1.86 -7.59
CA THR A 338 -2.18 2.21 -6.57
C THR A 338 -0.80 2.38 -7.19
N MET A 339 -0.39 1.52 -8.13
CA MET A 339 0.88 1.69 -8.83
C MET A 339 0.93 3.02 -9.62
N LEU A 340 -0.13 3.38 -10.34
CA LEU A 340 -0.22 4.65 -11.07
C LEU A 340 -0.16 5.87 -10.13
N VAL A 341 -0.85 5.80 -8.99
CA VAL A 341 -0.81 6.84 -7.96
C VAL A 341 0.61 7.02 -7.43
N MET A 342 1.29 5.93 -7.05
CA MET A 342 2.65 6.00 -6.51
C MET A 342 3.68 6.46 -7.54
N ASP A 343 3.54 6.04 -8.81
CA ASP A 343 4.39 6.52 -9.90
C ASP A 343 4.16 8.02 -10.15
N THR A 344 2.91 8.50 -10.11
CA THR A 344 2.58 9.93 -10.26
C THR A 344 3.15 10.76 -9.12
N LEU A 345 2.94 10.34 -7.86
CA LEU A 345 3.51 10.98 -6.68
C LEU A 345 5.02 11.15 -6.82
N LYS A 346 5.71 10.07 -7.21
CA LYS A 346 7.17 10.09 -7.34
C LYS A 346 7.65 10.95 -8.50
N GLN A 347 7.09 10.74 -9.69
CA GLN A 347 7.60 11.34 -10.93
C GLN A 347 7.19 12.79 -11.08
N GLN A 348 5.96 13.14 -10.68
CA GLN A 348 5.40 14.47 -10.89
C GLN A 348 5.52 15.37 -9.67
N PHE A 349 5.43 14.80 -8.46
CA PHE A 349 5.39 15.58 -7.22
C PHE A 349 6.64 15.42 -6.34
N GLY A 350 7.57 14.54 -6.71
CA GLY A 350 8.78 14.29 -5.94
C GLY A 350 8.49 13.71 -4.55
N TRP A 351 7.38 12.99 -4.40
CA TRP A 351 6.92 12.34 -3.17
C TRP A 351 6.91 10.83 -3.36
N CYS A 352 7.62 10.05 -2.55
CA CYS A 352 7.78 8.62 -2.82
C CYS A 352 6.98 7.72 -1.89
N GLY A 353 6.06 6.92 -2.45
CA GLY A 353 5.10 6.18 -1.63
C GLY A 353 4.04 7.08 -1.03
N TYR A 354 3.22 6.55 -0.13
CA TYR A 354 2.22 7.37 0.57
C TYR A 354 2.86 8.24 1.65
N ASP A 355 3.98 7.80 2.23
CA ASP A 355 4.66 8.43 3.36
C ASP A 355 5.89 9.29 2.98
N GLY A 356 6.22 9.35 1.70
CA GLY A 356 7.37 10.10 1.19
C GLY A 356 8.72 9.37 1.29
N THR A 357 8.79 8.15 1.82
CA THR A 357 10.05 7.44 2.11
C THR A 357 10.43 6.35 1.10
N CYS A 358 9.51 5.91 0.23
CA CYS A 358 9.60 4.67 -0.57
C CYS A 358 9.80 3.38 0.25
N SER A 359 9.93 3.46 1.58
CA SER A 359 10.38 2.34 2.41
C SER A 359 9.22 1.45 2.83
N SER A 360 8.07 2.09 3.08
CA SER A 360 6.82 1.50 3.52
C SER A 360 6.12 0.72 2.42
N VAL A 361 5.38 -0.31 2.85
CA VAL A 361 4.52 -1.14 1.99
C VAL A 361 3.15 -0.47 1.89
N ALA A 362 2.64 -0.32 0.68
CA ALA A 362 1.28 0.10 0.41
C ALA A 362 0.35 -1.11 0.55
N ASN A 363 -0.41 -1.15 1.64
CA ASN A 363 -1.33 -2.25 1.89
C ASN A 363 -2.69 -1.92 1.27
N LEU A 364 -3.30 -2.90 0.59
CA LEU A 364 -4.62 -2.84 0.02
C LEU A 364 -5.48 -3.94 0.63
N LEU A 365 -6.70 -3.64 1.05
CA LEU A 365 -7.63 -4.66 1.53
C LEU A 365 -8.87 -4.66 0.64
N VAL A 366 -9.04 -5.71 -0.14
CA VAL A 366 -10.27 -5.91 -0.90
C VAL A 366 -11.28 -6.74 -0.12
N ASP A 367 -12.53 -6.62 -0.55
CA ASP A 367 -13.63 -7.44 -0.05
C ASP A 367 -13.93 -7.24 1.43
N LYS A 368 -13.76 -6.00 1.92
CA LYS A 368 -14.10 -5.69 3.31
C LYS A 368 -15.62 -5.64 3.47
N PRO A 369 -16.21 -6.39 4.43
CA PRO A 369 -17.60 -6.21 4.83
C PRO A 369 -17.69 -4.88 5.56
N ALA A 370 -18.01 -3.81 4.83
CA ALA A 370 -18.35 -2.55 5.44
C ALA A 370 -19.73 -2.74 6.08
N GLY A 371 -19.82 -2.57 7.40
CA GLY A 371 -21.05 -2.81 8.17
C GLY A 371 -22.29 -2.04 7.68
N VAL A 372 -22.14 -1.08 6.76
CA VAL A 372 -23.23 -0.34 6.09
C VAL A 372 -22.88 0.26 4.71
N MET A 373 -21.61 0.32 4.28
CA MET A 373 -21.17 1.08 3.09
C MET A 373 -20.53 0.19 2.01
N PHE A 374 -21.35 -0.30 1.08
CA PHE A 374 -20.90 -1.23 0.04
C PHE A 374 -20.44 -0.50 -1.23
N GLY A 375 -19.37 -0.99 -1.87
CA GLY A 375 -18.82 -0.43 -3.13
C GLY A 375 -17.85 0.75 -2.96
N TYR A 376 -17.58 1.20 -1.74
CA TYR A 376 -16.66 2.29 -1.42
C TYR A 376 -15.21 1.83 -1.32
N ALA A 377 -14.28 2.70 -1.69
CA ALA A 377 -12.92 2.68 -1.19
C ALA A 377 -12.82 3.61 0.04
N TYR A 378 -11.92 3.33 0.97
CA TYR A 378 -11.60 4.24 2.08
C TYR A 378 -10.23 3.94 2.66
N LEU A 379 -9.53 4.96 3.11
CA LEU A 379 -8.30 4.80 3.89
C LEU A 379 -8.61 4.42 5.34
N ASP A 380 -8.22 3.22 5.75
CA ASP A 380 -8.38 2.77 7.14
C ASP A 380 -7.17 3.20 7.99
N ARG A 381 -7.38 4.25 8.79
CA ARG A 381 -6.36 4.83 9.67
C ARG A 381 -6.07 3.99 10.91
N HIS A 382 -6.95 3.04 11.26
CA HIS A 382 -6.91 2.31 12.52
C HIS A 382 -6.69 0.81 12.32
N HIS A 383 -6.40 0.38 11.10
CA HIS A 383 -6.25 -1.04 10.83
C HIS A 383 -4.94 -1.62 11.38
N GLU A 384 -5.02 -2.87 11.85
CA GLU A 384 -3.88 -3.68 12.30
C GLU A 384 -2.83 -3.96 11.20
N LEU A 385 -3.14 -3.64 9.94
CA LEU A 385 -2.22 -3.75 8.80
C LEU A 385 -1.37 -2.48 8.63
N GLY A 386 -1.55 -1.47 9.49
CA GLY A 386 -0.75 -0.25 9.55
C GLY A 386 -1.37 0.98 8.88
N PRO A 387 -0.81 2.17 9.15
CA PRO A 387 -1.25 3.42 8.53
C PRO A 387 -0.88 3.39 7.05
N GLY A 388 -1.88 3.47 6.16
CA GLY A 388 -1.69 3.32 4.71
C GLY A 388 -2.45 2.15 4.08
N LEU A 389 -3.45 1.60 4.79
CA LEU A 389 -4.34 0.60 4.22
C LEU A 389 -5.49 1.26 3.44
N VAL A 390 -5.52 1.11 2.13
CA VAL A 390 -6.73 1.44 1.35
C VAL A 390 -7.63 0.20 1.30
N ALA A 391 -8.82 0.31 1.87
CA ALA A 391 -9.82 -0.75 1.89
C ALA A 391 -10.86 -0.52 0.79
N VAL A 392 -11.15 -1.54 0.01
CA VAL A 392 -12.17 -1.56 -1.04
C VAL A 392 -13.27 -2.53 -0.59
N SER A 393 -14.44 -1.99 -0.30
CA SER A 393 -15.57 -2.76 0.20
C SER A 393 -16.25 -3.56 -0.91
N ARG A 394 -16.83 -4.71 -0.54
CA ARG A 394 -17.58 -5.56 -1.47
C ARG A 394 -18.80 -4.81 -2.00
N LYS A 395 -19.20 -5.14 -3.22
CA LYS A 395 -20.55 -4.87 -3.72
C LYS A 395 -21.55 -5.63 -2.84
N LYS A 396 -22.63 -4.95 -2.41
CA LYS A 396 -23.78 -5.66 -1.84
C LYS A 396 -24.51 -6.34 -2.99
N GLU A 397 -24.56 -7.67 -3.01
CA GLU A 397 -25.71 -8.28 -3.67
C GLU A 397 -26.89 -8.12 -2.70
N ASP A 398 -27.87 -7.32 -3.09
CA ASP A 398 -29.16 -7.24 -2.42
C ASP A 398 -29.94 -8.56 -2.63
N THR A 399 -29.44 -9.66 -2.09
CA THR A 399 -30.09 -10.98 -2.17
C THR A 399 -31.37 -11.06 -1.34
N ALA A 400 -31.65 -10.06 -0.49
CA ALA A 400 -32.80 -10.05 0.42
C ALA A 400 -33.90 -9.01 0.12
N ARG A 401 -33.74 -8.13 -0.88
CA ARG A 401 -34.80 -7.20 -1.28
C ARG A 401 -35.28 -7.52 -2.69
N SER A 402 -36.58 -7.82 -2.79
CA SER A 402 -37.32 -8.15 -4.02
C SER A 402 -37.40 -7.03 -5.07
N GLN A 403 -36.69 -5.92 -4.86
CA GLN A 403 -36.47 -4.90 -5.87
C GLN A 403 -34.98 -4.58 -5.93
N PRO A 404 -34.29 -4.87 -7.05
CA PRO A 404 -32.93 -4.41 -7.24
C PRO A 404 -32.95 -2.87 -7.09
N PRO A 405 -32.02 -2.28 -6.32
CA PRO A 405 -31.88 -0.84 -6.34
C PRO A 405 -31.69 -0.39 -7.80
N PRO A 406 -32.31 0.73 -8.24
CA PRO A 406 -32.23 1.21 -9.62
C PRO A 406 -30.80 1.55 -10.08
N TYR A 407 -29.81 1.51 -9.17
CA TYR A 407 -28.39 1.69 -9.46
C TYR A 407 -27.63 0.44 -9.04
N SER A 408 -27.28 -0.40 -10.01
CA SER A 408 -26.33 -1.48 -9.81
C SER A 408 -24.92 -0.92 -10.00
N TYR A 409 -24.08 -0.88 -8.98
CA TYR A 409 -22.65 -0.61 -9.17
C TYR A 409 -22.03 -1.81 -9.89
N PRO A 410 -21.64 -1.72 -11.17
CA PRO A 410 -21.08 -2.87 -11.88
C PRO A 410 -19.65 -3.16 -11.43
N TYR A 411 -18.95 -2.12 -10.98
CA TYR A 411 -17.56 -2.14 -10.60
C TYR A 411 -17.41 -1.66 -9.16
N THR A 412 -16.32 -2.07 -8.52
CA THR A 412 -15.93 -1.57 -7.20
C THR A 412 -15.32 -0.17 -7.33
N GLY A 413 -15.31 0.63 -6.25
CA GLY A 413 -14.63 1.93 -6.26
C GLY A 413 -13.15 1.87 -6.67
N SER A 414 -12.51 0.71 -6.54
CA SER A 414 -11.15 0.51 -7.05
C SER A 414 -11.01 0.60 -8.57
N ALA A 415 -12.09 0.45 -9.33
CA ALA A 415 -12.10 0.64 -10.78
C ALA A 415 -11.93 2.11 -11.19
N SER A 416 -12.12 3.05 -10.25
CA SER A 416 -11.95 4.48 -10.50
C SER A 416 -10.57 4.94 -10.03
N LEU A 417 -9.75 5.43 -10.96
CA LEU A 417 -8.37 5.80 -10.68
C LEU A 417 -8.29 7.02 -9.75
N ASP A 418 -9.17 7.98 -9.96
CA ASP A 418 -9.34 9.18 -9.14
C ASP A 418 -9.79 8.86 -7.69
N VAL A 419 -10.68 7.88 -7.49
CA VAL A 419 -11.08 7.37 -6.16
C VAL A 419 -9.87 6.75 -5.46
N MET A 420 -9.12 5.88 -6.15
CA MET A 420 -7.89 5.32 -5.58
C MET A 420 -6.86 6.41 -5.28
N GLY A 421 -6.73 7.41 -6.14
CA GLY A 421 -5.87 8.58 -5.91
C GLY A 421 -6.30 9.41 -4.71
N HIS A 422 -7.61 9.55 -4.46
CA HIS A 422 -8.16 10.24 -3.30
C HIS A 422 -7.86 9.51 -2.00
N GLU A 423 -8.07 8.18 -1.95
CA GLU A 423 -7.77 7.42 -0.72
C GLU A 423 -6.30 7.47 -0.35
N TRP A 424 -5.42 7.39 -1.36
CA TRP A 424 -3.99 7.62 -1.14
C TRP A 424 -3.68 9.08 -0.82
N GLY A 425 -4.50 10.02 -1.27
CA GLY A 425 -4.41 11.44 -0.93
C GLY A 425 -4.54 11.68 0.56
N HIS A 426 -5.50 11.05 1.22
CA HIS A 426 -5.60 11.06 2.69
C HIS A 426 -4.32 10.56 3.36
N ALA A 427 -3.70 9.51 2.81
CA ALA A 427 -2.45 8.97 3.36
C ALA A 427 -1.30 9.98 3.20
N VAL A 428 -1.21 10.65 2.05
CA VAL A 428 -0.23 11.73 1.83
C VAL A 428 -0.47 12.89 2.80
N VAL A 429 -1.72 13.30 3.02
CA VAL A 429 -2.06 14.36 3.98
C VAL A 429 -1.63 14.00 5.42
N MET A 430 -1.82 12.74 5.83
CA MET A 430 -1.40 12.27 7.15
C MET A 430 0.12 12.28 7.35
N HIS A 431 0.87 11.97 6.30
CA HIS A 431 2.32 11.83 6.37
C HIS A 431 3.09 13.07 5.89
N SER A 432 2.41 14.07 5.36
CA SER A 432 3.01 15.38 5.05
C SER A 432 3.14 16.25 6.31
N PRO A 433 3.82 17.41 6.23
CA PRO A 433 3.85 18.36 7.32
C PRO A 433 2.46 18.87 7.74
N ALA A 434 1.43 18.68 6.89
CA ALA A 434 0.04 18.98 7.22
C ALA A 434 -0.53 18.06 8.32
N GLN A 435 -0.10 16.79 8.41
CA GLN A 435 -0.53 15.83 9.43
C GLN A 435 -2.07 15.78 9.64
N SER A 436 -2.85 15.68 8.57
CA SER A 436 -4.34 15.77 8.60
C SER A 436 -4.88 17.08 9.20
N PHE A 437 -4.11 18.16 9.13
CA PHE A 437 -4.53 19.48 9.57
C PHE A 437 -5.09 19.47 10.99
N LYS A 438 -4.62 18.56 11.87
CA LYS A 438 -5.24 18.20 13.16
C LYS A 438 -5.51 19.38 14.11
N SER A 439 -4.91 20.53 13.87
CA SER A 439 -5.05 21.74 14.70
C SER A 439 -5.80 22.87 13.98
N SER A 440 -6.27 22.64 12.76
CA SER A 440 -7.06 23.58 11.96
C SER A 440 -8.56 23.42 12.24
N PRO A 441 -9.34 24.52 12.30
CA PRO A 441 -10.80 24.41 12.27
C PRO A 441 -11.32 23.86 10.93
N ASP A 442 -10.50 23.93 9.87
CA ASP A 442 -10.85 23.50 8.51
C ASP A 442 -10.33 22.08 8.22
N ALA A 443 -9.91 21.34 9.25
CA ALA A 443 -9.06 20.16 9.11
C ALA A 443 -9.60 19.11 8.14
N MET A 444 -10.87 18.74 8.32
CA MET A 444 -11.48 17.70 7.51
C MET A 444 -11.77 18.18 6.08
N GLU A 445 -12.20 19.44 5.90
CA GLU A 445 -12.42 19.99 4.56
C GLU A 445 -11.11 20.03 3.75
N LEU A 446 -10.01 20.39 4.39
CA LEU A 446 -8.70 20.41 3.76
C LEU A 446 -8.17 19.00 3.47
N ASP A 447 -8.37 18.04 4.37
CA ASP A 447 -7.99 16.63 4.17
C ASP A 447 -8.71 16.06 2.92
N GLU A 448 -10.02 16.21 2.84
CA GLU A 448 -10.84 15.83 1.67
C GLU A 448 -10.47 16.60 0.40
N GLY A 449 -10.26 17.91 0.52
CA GLY A 449 -9.92 18.76 -0.63
C GLY A 449 -8.60 18.34 -1.26
N PHE A 450 -7.56 18.08 -0.45
CA PHE A 450 -6.27 17.62 -0.96
C PHE A 450 -6.32 16.18 -1.46
N ALA A 451 -7.16 15.32 -0.86
CA ALA A 451 -7.43 14.00 -1.41
C ALA A 451 -8.02 14.09 -2.83
N ASN A 452 -9.04 14.92 -3.04
CA ASN A 452 -9.61 15.18 -4.37
C ASN A 452 -8.58 15.76 -5.36
N VAL A 453 -7.71 16.68 -4.91
CA VAL A 453 -6.63 17.20 -5.74
C VAL A 453 -5.74 16.08 -6.25
N LEU A 454 -5.34 15.15 -5.38
CA LEU A 454 -4.51 14.02 -5.82
C LEU A 454 -5.29 13.09 -6.76
N GLY A 455 -6.54 12.76 -6.42
CA GLY A 455 -7.43 11.93 -7.25
C GLY A 455 -7.49 12.40 -8.70
N HIS A 456 -8.02 13.60 -8.93
CA HIS A 456 -8.09 14.18 -10.28
C HIS A 456 -6.70 14.35 -10.91
N SER A 457 -5.68 14.73 -10.14
CA SER A 457 -4.35 14.88 -10.71
C SER A 457 -3.84 13.56 -11.30
N VAL A 458 -3.93 12.47 -10.55
CA VAL A 458 -3.46 11.15 -11.01
C VAL A 458 -4.22 10.72 -12.26
N GLU A 459 -5.52 10.93 -12.30
CA GLU A 459 -6.34 10.64 -13.47
C GLU A 459 -5.86 11.42 -14.72
N TRP A 460 -5.75 12.76 -14.64
CA TRP A 460 -5.24 13.62 -15.73
C TRP A 460 -3.79 13.34 -16.15
N TRP A 461 -2.97 12.78 -15.27
CA TRP A 461 -1.60 12.38 -15.60
C TRP A 461 -1.52 11.05 -16.34
N ASN A 462 -2.50 10.15 -16.18
CA ASN A 462 -2.41 8.77 -16.65
C ASN A 462 -3.47 8.37 -17.69
N GLN A 463 -4.56 9.12 -17.79
CA GLN A 463 -5.64 8.86 -18.74
C GLN A 463 -5.71 9.96 -19.80
N ALA A 464 -6.23 9.59 -20.97
CA ALA A 464 -6.44 10.57 -22.03
C ALA A 464 -7.64 11.46 -21.68
N PRO A 465 -7.57 12.79 -21.88
CA PRO A 465 -8.71 13.68 -21.67
C PRO A 465 -9.91 13.21 -22.47
N GLY A 466 -11.10 13.20 -21.87
CA GLY A 466 -12.27 12.70 -22.55
C GLY A 466 -13.51 12.66 -21.67
N LYS A 467 -14.45 11.79 -22.04
CA LYS A 467 -15.64 11.49 -21.25
C LYS A 467 -15.82 9.98 -21.22
N GLY A 468 -16.37 9.48 -20.11
CA GLY A 468 -16.68 8.07 -19.90
C GLY A 468 -15.47 7.26 -19.45
N TYR A 469 -15.63 5.95 -19.40
CA TYR A 469 -14.68 5.07 -18.72
C TYR A 469 -13.20 5.31 -19.08
N GLU A 470 -12.39 5.41 -18.03
CA GLU A 470 -10.94 5.54 -18.05
C GLU A 470 -10.47 6.75 -18.86
N ARG A 471 -11.19 7.87 -18.71
CA ARG A 471 -10.88 9.16 -19.33
C ARG A 471 -10.75 10.21 -18.25
N ALA A 472 -9.64 10.95 -18.31
CA ALA A 472 -9.46 12.10 -17.47
C ALA A 472 -10.53 13.15 -17.73
N ASP A 473 -11.32 13.42 -16.70
CA ASP A 473 -12.29 14.50 -16.70
C ASP A 473 -12.36 15.18 -15.32
N TRP A 474 -13.43 15.92 -15.03
CA TRP A 474 -13.57 16.65 -13.76
C TRP A 474 -14.69 16.05 -12.89
N CYS A 475 -15.14 14.86 -13.25
CA CYS A 475 -16.04 14.04 -12.47
C CYS A 475 -15.24 13.17 -11.51
N PHE A 476 -15.93 12.70 -10.48
CA PHE A 476 -15.31 11.93 -9.43
C PHE A 476 -16.01 10.58 -9.30
N GLY A 477 -15.27 9.49 -9.43
CA GLY A 477 -15.80 8.13 -9.28
C GLY A 477 -16.61 7.61 -10.47
N GLU A 478 -16.73 8.34 -11.58
CA GLU A 478 -17.58 7.98 -12.71
C GLU A 478 -17.26 6.61 -13.30
N ASP A 479 -15.99 6.19 -13.25
CA ASP A 479 -15.53 4.88 -13.73
C ASP A 479 -16.18 3.69 -13.02
N HIS A 480 -16.60 3.83 -11.75
CA HIS A 480 -17.22 2.73 -11.01
C HIS A 480 -18.76 2.69 -11.07
N TYR A 481 -19.42 3.61 -11.77
CA TYR A 481 -20.88 3.64 -11.96
C TYR A 481 -21.33 3.00 -13.30
N THR A 482 -22.46 2.28 -13.33
CA THR A 482 -22.96 1.59 -14.55
C THR A 482 -23.45 2.51 -15.65
N SER A 483 -23.25 1.99 -16.87
CA SER A 483 -23.94 2.17 -18.16
C SER A 483 -25.47 2.31 -18.22
N SER A 484 -26.21 2.36 -17.10
CA SER A 484 -27.57 2.95 -17.14
C SER A 484 -27.52 4.45 -17.43
N TRP A 485 -26.32 5.03 -17.34
CA TRP A 485 -25.92 6.19 -18.11
C TRP A 485 -25.95 5.82 -19.60
N PRO A 486 -26.99 6.22 -20.37
CA PRO A 486 -27.21 5.72 -21.72
C PRO A 486 -25.95 5.93 -22.54
N SER A 487 -25.18 4.89 -22.85
CA SER A 487 -23.88 4.91 -23.54
C SER A 487 -23.70 6.13 -24.46
N GLY A 488 -23.13 7.21 -23.92
CA GLY A 488 -23.24 8.55 -24.50
C GLY A 488 -23.78 9.63 -23.55
N ALA A 489 -24.30 9.27 -22.38
CA ALA A 489 -24.39 10.15 -21.23
C ALA A 489 -22.96 10.39 -20.78
N GLU A 490 -22.41 11.45 -21.36
CA GLU A 490 -21.48 12.37 -20.75
C GLU A 490 -21.69 12.38 -19.23
N CYS A 491 -20.70 12.69 -18.38
CA CYS A 491 -21.01 13.63 -17.29
C CYS A 491 -21.89 14.68 -17.94
N PRO A 492 -23.23 14.68 -17.76
CA PRO A 492 -24.22 15.13 -18.76
C PRO A 492 -23.71 16.37 -19.46
N SER A 493 -23.89 16.65 -20.75
CA SER A 493 -23.34 17.86 -21.42
C SER A 493 -23.49 19.15 -20.62
N SER A 494 -24.47 19.17 -19.72
CA SER A 494 -24.66 20.14 -18.67
C SER A 494 -23.52 20.24 -17.59
N TRP A 495 -22.72 19.21 -17.31
CA TRP A 495 -21.52 19.08 -16.46
C TRP A 495 -20.23 19.58 -17.13
N SER A 496 -20.23 19.73 -18.46
CA SER A 496 -19.14 20.45 -19.15
C SER A 496 -19.22 21.96 -18.94
N ARG A 497 -20.31 22.42 -18.31
CA ARG A 497 -20.38 23.75 -17.75
C ARG A 497 -20.05 23.69 -16.26
N ALA A 498 -19.20 24.63 -15.91
CA ALA A 498 -18.77 24.92 -14.58
C ALA A 498 -19.99 25.06 -13.60
N ASP A 499 -21.13 25.56 -14.04
CA ASP A 499 -22.37 25.71 -13.25
C ASP A 499 -22.98 24.41 -12.66
N GLN A 500 -22.48 23.22 -13.00
CA GLN A 500 -23.01 21.93 -12.54
C GLN A 500 -22.13 21.10 -11.62
N PHE A 501 -20.93 21.60 -11.28
CA PHE A 501 -20.28 21.23 -10.01
C PHE A 501 -21.24 21.45 -8.82
N VAL A 502 -22.23 22.33 -9.01
CA VAL A 502 -23.33 22.66 -8.10
C VAL A 502 -24.52 21.70 -8.20
N GLU A 503 -24.88 21.19 -9.38
CA GLU A 503 -26.12 20.42 -9.52
C GLU A 503 -26.02 19.04 -8.84
N HIS A 504 -24.83 18.45 -8.76
CA HIS A 504 -24.60 17.23 -7.96
C HIS A 504 -24.57 17.48 -6.46
N SER A 505 -24.21 18.68 -6.01
CA SER A 505 -24.40 19.11 -4.62
C SER A 505 -25.81 19.71 -4.36
N ARG A 506 -26.72 19.68 -5.36
CA ARG A 506 -28.06 20.29 -5.29
C ARG A 506 -29.23 19.47 -5.85
N HIS A 507 -29.08 18.21 -6.26
CA HIS A 507 -30.23 17.42 -6.71
C HIS A 507 -30.92 16.70 -5.52
N PRO A 508 -32.05 17.21 -4.97
CA PRO A 508 -32.83 16.50 -3.94
C PRO A 508 -33.58 15.27 -4.47
N ASN A 509 -33.55 14.98 -5.77
CA ASN A 509 -34.34 13.93 -6.40
C ASN A 509 -33.58 12.65 -6.74
N TRP A 510 -32.30 12.55 -6.42
CA TRP A 510 -31.52 11.32 -6.60
C TRP A 510 -30.99 10.80 -5.26
N LEU A 511 -31.89 10.86 -4.27
CA LEU A 511 -31.94 9.95 -3.14
C LEU A 511 -32.51 8.62 -3.63
N VAL A 512 -31.75 7.53 -3.52
CA VAL A 512 -32.36 6.21 -3.30
C VAL A 512 -32.10 5.81 -1.86
N TYR A 513 -32.81 6.51 -0.98
CA TYR A 513 -33.58 5.88 0.09
C TYR A 513 -34.82 6.76 0.32
N ARG A 514 -36.01 6.25 -0.04
CA ARG A 514 -37.25 6.72 0.59
C ARG A 514 -37.22 6.23 2.04
N PRO A 515 -37.27 7.09 3.07
CA PRO A 515 -37.63 6.62 4.38
C PRO A 515 -39.09 6.14 4.32
N ALA A 516 -39.34 4.93 4.80
CA ALA A 516 -40.64 4.64 5.37
C ALA A 516 -40.90 5.68 6.48
N PRO A 517 -42.13 6.19 6.62
CA PRO A 517 -42.42 7.28 7.55
C PRO A 517 -42.48 6.75 8.99
N SER A 518 -41.32 6.48 9.60
CA SER A 518 -41.06 6.44 11.05
C SER A 518 -39.78 5.66 11.34
N THR A 519 -38.61 6.32 11.38
CA THR A 519 -37.52 6.06 12.35
C THR A 519 -36.34 7.00 12.08
N ILE A 520 -35.76 7.48 13.18
CA ILE A 520 -34.82 8.58 13.33
C ILE A 520 -33.37 8.13 13.03
N GLY A 521 -32.62 8.98 12.31
CA GLY A 521 -31.19 9.21 12.54
C GLY A 521 -30.19 8.37 11.72
N SER A 522 -29.76 8.86 10.55
CA SER A 522 -28.44 8.56 9.98
C SER A 522 -28.11 9.53 8.83
N CYS A 523 -27.15 10.44 9.04
CA CYS A 523 -26.56 11.30 8.01
C CYS A 523 -25.36 10.51 7.41
N TYR A 524 -25.41 10.10 6.13
CA TYR A 524 -24.37 9.31 5.46
C TYR A 524 -24.13 9.69 3.98
N SER A 525 -22.88 10.10 3.72
CA SER A 525 -21.98 9.75 2.59
C SER A 525 -22.12 10.37 1.18
N PHE A 526 -20.93 10.81 0.75
CA PHE A 526 -20.32 11.11 -0.54
C PHE A 526 -20.78 12.24 -1.45
N HIS A 527 -22.05 12.64 -1.56
CA HIS A 527 -22.37 13.83 -2.38
C HIS A 527 -23.70 14.54 -2.07
N ALA A 528 -24.41 14.19 -1.00
CA ALA A 528 -25.62 14.94 -0.65
C ALA A 528 -25.93 14.84 0.84
N ASP A 529 -25.73 15.93 1.57
CA ASP A 529 -26.72 16.35 2.56
C ASP A 529 -26.72 17.88 2.78
N HIS A 530 -27.95 18.41 2.90
CA HIS A 530 -28.34 19.79 3.27
C HIS A 530 -28.66 20.83 2.18
N LEU A 531 -29.52 20.48 1.21
CA LEU A 531 -30.37 21.47 0.53
C LEU A 531 -31.81 20.96 0.29
N ASN A 532 -32.59 20.81 1.37
CA ASN A 532 -34.05 20.76 1.27
C ASN A 532 -34.67 21.99 1.98
N PRO A 533 -35.18 23.00 1.26
CA PRO A 533 -35.83 24.17 1.86
C PRO A 533 -37.28 23.91 2.34
N LEU A 534 -37.83 22.70 2.17
CA LEU A 534 -39.23 22.39 2.56
C LEU A 534 -39.37 21.74 3.95
N LEU A 535 -38.27 21.46 4.63
CA LEU A 535 -38.29 21.02 6.02
C LEU A 535 -37.78 22.18 6.86
N GLY A 536 -38.65 22.76 7.70
CA GLY A 536 -38.27 23.78 8.67
C GLY A 536 -37.06 23.34 9.51
N PRO A 537 -36.40 24.28 10.23
CA PRO A 537 -35.09 24.07 10.84
C PRO A 537 -35.03 22.73 11.57
N LEU A 538 -34.26 21.80 11.00
CA LEU A 538 -34.03 20.51 11.64
C LEU A 538 -33.19 20.76 12.90
N PRO A 539 -33.37 19.94 13.96
CA PRO A 539 -32.59 20.06 15.18
C PRO A 539 -31.09 19.96 14.86
N SER A 540 -30.29 20.81 15.51
CA SER A 540 -28.83 21.02 15.45
C SER A 540 -27.96 19.78 15.73
N ARG A 541 -28.26 18.63 15.09
CA ARG A 541 -27.59 17.34 15.32
C ARG A 541 -26.90 16.74 14.09
N CYS A 542 -27.03 17.35 12.90
CA CYS A 542 -26.10 17.12 11.78
C CYS A 542 -25.13 18.30 11.58
N ASP A 543 -24.85 19.08 12.64
CA ASP A 543 -23.76 20.07 12.69
C ASP A 543 -22.37 19.42 12.83
N PHE A 544 -22.14 18.26 12.22
CA PHE A 544 -20.79 17.95 11.76
C PHE A 544 -20.66 18.70 10.44
N PRO A 545 -19.82 19.75 10.32
CA PRO A 545 -19.54 20.34 9.03
C PRO A 545 -19.05 19.19 8.13
N ASP A 546 -19.87 18.81 7.15
CA ASP A 546 -19.60 17.66 6.30
C ASP A 546 -18.31 17.93 5.52
N SER A 547 -17.27 17.20 5.90
CA SER A 547 -15.91 17.35 5.42
C SER A 547 -15.81 17.27 3.90
N HIS A 548 -16.58 16.37 3.30
CA HIS A 548 -16.59 16.14 1.86
C HIS A 548 -17.11 17.38 1.11
N THR A 549 -18.21 17.96 1.60
CA THR A 549 -18.84 19.14 0.98
C THR A 549 -17.90 20.35 0.99
N GLY A 550 -17.17 20.58 2.08
CA GLY A 550 -16.19 21.67 2.17
C GLY A 550 -14.95 21.45 1.28
N GLY A 551 -14.49 20.19 1.17
CA GLY A 551 -13.32 19.83 0.37
C GLY A 551 -13.45 20.13 -1.13
N HIS A 552 -14.66 20.13 -1.68
CA HIS A 552 -14.90 20.46 -3.09
C HIS A 552 -14.42 21.85 -3.52
N ARG A 553 -14.26 22.79 -2.58
CA ARG A 553 -13.69 24.10 -2.89
C ARG A 553 -12.29 23.99 -3.48
N LEU A 554 -11.48 23.05 -2.98
CA LEU A 554 -10.12 22.86 -3.52
C LEU A 554 -10.14 22.19 -4.90
N SER A 555 -11.10 21.31 -5.17
CA SER A 555 -11.33 20.76 -6.51
C SER A 555 -11.69 21.87 -7.51
N VAL A 556 -12.52 22.84 -7.11
CA VAL A 556 -12.82 24.02 -7.94
C VAL A 556 -11.58 24.89 -8.17
N ALA A 557 -10.77 25.13 -7.14
CA ALA A 557 -9.52 25.86 -7.30
C ALA A 557 -8.56 25.14 -8.27
N LEU A 558 -8.44 23.81 -8.17
CA LEU A 558 -7.67 23.00 -9.13
C LEU A 558 -8.22 23.15 -10.56
N TYR A 559 -9.54 23.02 -10.74
CA TYR A 559 -10.19 23.19 -12.04
C TYR A 559 -9.91 24.58 -12.64
N LEU A 560 -10.08 25.63 -11.84
CA LEU A 560 -9.84 27.02 -12.27
C LEU A 560 -8.38 27.26 -12.60
N LEU A 561 -7.45 26.72 -11.83
CA LEU A 561 -6.02 26.79 -12.15
C LEU A 561 -5.69 26.03 -13.42
N ALA A 562 -6.29 24.86 -13.63
CA ALA A 562 -6.02 24.04 -14.80
C ALA A 562 -6.61 24.65 -16.09
N SER A 563 -7.86 25.07 -16.03
CA SER A 563 -8.66 25.44 -17.21
C SER A 563 -8.82 26.95 -17.39
N GLY A 564 -8.59 27.74 -16.34
CA GLY A 564 -8.99 29.13 -16.29
C GLY A 564 -10.51 29.30 -16.19
N GLY A 565 -10.99 30.54 -16.31
CA GLY A 565 -12.42 30.85 -16.33
C GLY A 565 -12.92 31.55 -15.07
N LYS A 566 -14.23 31.58 -14.88
CA LYS A 566 -14.88 32.07 -13.66
C LYS A 566 -15.30 30.90 -12.80
N ASN A 567 -15.48 31.14 -11.50
CA ASN A 567 -15.88 30.09 -10.59
C ASN A 567 -17.17 29.40 -11.09
N PRO A 568 -17.10 28.09 -11.41
CA PRO A 568 -18.25 27.25 -11.74
C PRO A 568 -19.48 27.46 -10.87
N ILE A 569 -19.26 27.54 -9.56
CA ILE A 569 -20.30 27.36 -8.56
C ILE A 569 -21.12 28.62 -8.32
N CYS A 570 -20.69 29.73 -8.89
CA CYS A 570 -21.27 31.02 -8.65
C CYS A 570 -22.70 31.15 -9.20
N PRO A 571 -23.61 31.77 -8.44
CA PRO A 571 -25.01 31.85 -8.83
C PRO A 571 -25.20 32.74 -10.07
N GLY A 572 -25.27 32.11 -11.24
CA GLY A 572 -25.89 32.61 -12.46
C GLY A 572 -27.30 32.05 -12.69
N THR A 573 -27.77 31.12 -11.85
CA THR A 573 -29.12 30.55 -11.90
C THR A 573 -30.08 31.37 -11.02
N PRO A 574 -31.19 31.89 -11.57
CA PRO A 574 -32.20 32.59 -10.79
C PRO A 574 -32.74 31.67 -9.67
N GLY A 575 -32.42 31.98 -8.40
CA GLY A 575 -33.13 31.43 -7.24
C GLY A 575 -32.35 30.69 -6.15
N GLY A 576 -31.02 30.69 -6.08
CA GLY A 576 -30.34 29.78 -5.13
C GLY A 576 -28.99 30.18 -4.53
N GLY A 577 -28.77 31.42 -4.09
CA GLY A 577 -27.54 31.77 -3.33
C GLY A 577 -27.75 31.66 -1.82
N LYS A 578 -27.01 30.77 -1.13
CA LYS A 578 -26.72 30.98 0.31
C LYS A 578 -25.91 32.29 0.42
N PRO A 579 -26.27 33.24 1.31
CA PRO A 579 -25.46 34.43 1.54
C PRO A 579 -24.02 34.02 1.91
N GLY A 580 -23.02 34.49 1.14
CA GLY A 580 -21.60 34.22 1.39
C GLY A 580 -20.83 33.56 0.24
N TRP A 581 -21.49 32.88 -0.69
CA TRP A 581 -20.82 32.23 -1.85
C TRP A 581 -20.63 33.14 -3.07
N THR A 582 -21.04 34.41 -2.98
CA THR A 582 -20.95 35.37 -4.11
C THR A 582 -19.62 36.11 -4.17
N ALA A 583 -18.82 36.07 -3.10
CA ALA A 583 -17.48 36.66 -3.10
C ALA A 583 -16.59 35.87 -4.07
N GLY A 584 -15.85 36.56 -4.93
CA GLY A 584 -14.96 35.92 -5.92
C GLY A 584 -15.60 35.52 -7.25
N CYS A 585 -16.92 35.51 -7.37
CA CYS A 585 -17.60 34.99 -8.56
C CYS A 585 -17.31 35.73 -9.87
N ALA A 586 -16.96 37.01 -9.78
CA ALA A 586 -16.59 37.81 -10.93
C ALA A 586 -15.11 37.63 -11.34
N VAL A 587 -14.30 37.01 -10.48
CA VAL A 587 -12.86 36.83 -10.67
C VAL A 587 -12.64 35.94 -11.89
N GLN A 588 -11.85 36.44 -12.82
CA GLN A 588 -11.41 35.72 -14.00
C GLN A 588 -10.05 35.10 -13.70
N VAL A 589 -10.00 33.77 -13.66
CA VAL A 589 -8.78 33.01 -13.40
C VAL A 589 -8.07 32.72 -14.72
N PRO A 590 -6.78 33.05 -14.86
CA PRO A 590 -5.94 32.59 -15.95
C PRO A 590 -5.68 31.09 -15.85
N GLY A 591 -5.84 30.34 -16.95
CA GLY A 591 -5.52 28.92 -16.99
C GLY A 591 -4.00 28.68 -17.07
N LEU A 592 -3.50 27.76 -16.24
CA LEU A 592 -2.11 27.31 -16.19
C LEU A 592 -1.90 25.95 -16.87
N GLY A 593 -2.97 25.19 -17.10
CA GLY A 593 -2.92 23.77 -17.46
C GLY A 593 -2.83 22.86 -16.24
N TYR A 594 -3.42 21.67 -16.33
CA TYR A 594 -3.54 20.73 -15.21
C TYR A 594 -2.18 20.32 -14.61
N GLN A 595 -1.13 20.23 -15.43
CA GLN A 595 0.21 19.85 -14.97
C GLN A 595 0.79 20.87 -14.01
N ALA A 596 0.61 22.17 -14.28
CA ALA A 596 1.11 23.22 -13.42
C ALA A 596 0.24 23.37 -12.17
N ALA A 597 -1.09 23.35 -12.35
CA ALA A 597 -2.05 23.43 -11.26
C ALA A 597 -1.84 22.32 -10.22
N SER A 598 -1.76 21.06 -10.65
CA SER A 598 -1.53 19.90 -9.77
C SER A 598 -0.19 19.97 -9.04
N LYS A 599 0.90 20.35 -9.73
CA LYS A 599 2.22 20.50 -9.11
C LYS A 599 2.24 21.57 -8.04
N ILE A 600 1.60 22.72 -8.27
CA ILE A 600 1.50 23.81 -7.29
C ILE A 600 0.77 23.32 -6.04
N LEU A 601 -0.44 22.77 -6.18
CA LEU A 601 -1.24 22.34 -5.03
C LEU A 601 -0.59 21.18 -4.27
N MET A 602 0.00 20.21 -4.97
CA MET A 602 0.73 19.13 -4.30
C MET A 602 2.01 19.62 -3.61
N ARG A 603 2.66 20.66 -4.13
CA ARG A 603 3.80 21.31 -3.46
C ARG A 603 3.35 22.04 -2.19
N VAL A 604 2.19 22.70 -2.19
CA VAL A 604 1.57 23.25 -0.98
C VAL A 604 1.44 22.16 0.08
N LEU A 605 0.78 21.05 -0.24
CA LEU A 605 0.55 19.95 0.70
C LEU A 605 1.85 19.35 1.26
N THR A 606 2.81 19.09 0.39
CA THR A 606 4.00 18.29 0.74
C THR A 606 5.13 19.10 1.37
N ARG A 607 5.09 20.45 1.29
CA ARG A 607 6.20 21.30 1.75
C ARG A 607 5.81 22.47 2.64
N TYR A 608 4.66 23.11 2.41
CA TYR A 608 4.35 24.39 3.07
C TYR A 608 3.15 24.31 4.03
N ALA A 609 2.16 23.48 3.70
CA ALA A 609 1.03 23.24 4.58
C ALA A 609 1.49 22.61 5.90
N THR A 610 0.88 23.02 7.01
CA THR A 610 1.18 22.53 8.35
C THR A 610 -0.11 22.06 9.02
N ARG A 611 0.01 21.44 10.20
CA ARG A 611 -1.15 21.05 11.02
C ARG A 611 -2.12 22.19 11.38
N ASN A 612 -1.68 23.45 11.27
CA ASN A 612 -2.47 24.63 11.58
C ASN A 612 -3.03 25.34 10.33
N THR A 613 -2.70 24.86 9.13
CA THR A 613 -3.09 25.52 7.88
C THR A 613 -4.62 25.58 7.75
N ARG A 614 -5.11 26.75 7.33
CA ARG A 614 -6.51 27.09 7.12
C ARG A 614 -6.76 27.41 5.66
N TRP A 615 -8.04 27.53 5.29
CA TRP A 615 -8.40 27.99 3.95
C TRP A 615 -7.79 29.35 3.59
N THR A 616 -7.75 30.28 4.55
CA THR A 616 -7.17 31.63 4.37
C THR A 616 -5.68 31.63 4.09
N ASP A 617 -4.97 30.54 4.40
CA ASP A 617 -3.53 30.46 4.20
C ASP A 617 -3.17 29.92 2.80
N LEU A 618 -4.08 29.18 2.15
CA LEU A 618 -3.76 28.42 0.96
C LEU A 618 -3.36 29.28 -0.24
N ALA A 619 -3.91 30.48 -0.39
CA ALA A 619 -3.53 31.41 -1.46
C ALA A 619 -2.05 31.81 -1.32
N GLU A 620 -1.62 32.22 -0.11
CA GLU A 620 -0.24 32.60 0.17
C GLU A 620 0.72 31.42 0.01
N LEU A 621 0.38 30.26 0.57
CA LEU A 621 1.21 29.05 0.41
C LEU A 621 1.29 28.60 -1.05
N GLY A 622 0.20 28.75 -1.80
CA GLY A 622 0.16 28.48 -3.24
C GLY A 622 1.03 29.43 -4.05
N LYS A 623 1.07 30.72 -3.69
CA LYS A 623 1.97 31.70 -4.31
C LYS A 623 3.43 31.33 -4.05
N VAL A 624 3.78 30.96 -2.82
CA VAL A 624 5.12 30.45 -2.48
C VAL A 624 5.46 29.22 -3.31
N ALA A 625 4.54 28.26 -3.44
CA ALA A 625 4.73 27.05 -4.24
C ALA A 625 4.92 27.34 -5.73
N ALA A 626 4.11 28.23 -6.31
CA ALA A 626 4.25 28.69 -7.69
C ALA A 626 5.60 29.37 -7.91
N PHE A 627 6.02 30.24 -7.00
CA PHE A 627 7.32 30.88 -7.07
C PHE A 627 8.46 29.86 -7.06
N ASP A 628 8.48 28.93 -6.11
CA ASP A 628 9.56 27.95 -5.99
C ASP A 628 9.63 26.98 -7.18
N LEU A 629 8.50 26.64 -7.80
CA LEU A 629 8.45 25.75 -8.96
C LEU A 629 8.83 26.44 -10.28
N TYR A 630 8.49 27.72 -10.44
CA TYR A 630 8.57 28.41 -11.74
C TYR A 630 9.49 29.63 -11.77
N ARG A 631 10.13 29.99 -10.66
CA ARG A 631 11.18 31.03 -10.67
C ARG A 631 12.30 30.62 -11.61
N ASN A 632 12.68 31.55 -12.48
CA ASN A 632 13.82 31.40 -13.35
C ASN A 632 14.89 32.42 -12.97
N CYS A 633 15.89 31.99 -12.21
CA CYS A 633 16.99 32.86 -11.77
C CYS A 633 18.04 33.15 -12.86
N SER A 634 17.85 32.66 -14.09
CA SER A 634 18.83 32.85 -15.17
C SER A 634 18.69 34.17 -15.94
N ILE A 635 17.61 34.94 -15.73
CA ILE A 635 17.35 36.19 -16.43
C ILE A 635 17.45 37.35 -15.43
N TRP A 636 18.59 38.04 -15.45
CA TRP A 636 18.96 39.19 -14.59
C TRP A 636 18.08 40.45 -14.73
N LEU A 637 16.94 40.37 -15.43
CA LEU A 637 16.05 41.50 -15.69
C LEU A 637 14.60 41.04 -15.46
N CYS A 638 14.06 41.27 -14.26
CA CYS A 638 12.65 41.07 -13.96
C CYS A 638 11.97 42.39 -13.55
N PRO A 639 11.44 43.15 -14.53
CA PRO A 639 10.24 43.94 -14.30
C PRO A 639 9.14 43.67 -15.34
N ASP A 640 9.28 42.66 -16.21
CA ASP A 640 8.29 42.36 -17.25
C ASP A 640 7.43 41.14 -16.90
N TYR A 641 6.15 41.17 -17.30
CA TYR A 641 5.14 40.11 -17.12
C TYR A 641 5.51 38.78 -17.78
N SER A 642 6.66 38.71 -18.45
CA SER A 642 7.26 37.49 -18.97
C SER A 642 7.83 36.56 -17.89
N ASN A 643 7.87 36.98 -16.62
CA ASN A 643 8.28 36.12 -15.51
C ASN A 643 7.25 34.98 -15.25
N PRO A 644 7.60 33.71 -15.55
CA PRO A 644 6.71 32.57 -15.33
C PRO A 644 6.47 32.25 -13.85
N ALA A 645 7.08 32.96 -12.90
CA ALA A 645 6.70 32.82 -11.49
C ALA A 645 5.53 33.77 -11.14
N LEU A 646 5.52 34.97 -11.72
CA LEU A 646 4.52 35.99 -11.40
C LEU A 646 3.14 35.60 -11.97
N TYR A 647 3.08 35.18 -13.24
CA TYR A 647 1.82 34.75 -13.85
C TYR A 647 1.15 33.60 -13.07
N GLN A 648 1.95 32.67 -12.56
CA GLN A 648 1.49 31.49 -11.82
C GLN A 648 1.00 31.90 -10.42
N GLN A 649 1.72 32.80 -9.74
CA GLN A 649 1.27 33.38 -8.48
C GLN A 649 -0.05 34.16 -8.63
N MET A 650 -0.20 34.95 -9.70
CA MET A 650 -1.44 35.68 -9.99
C MET A 650 -2.62 34.72 -10.24
N ALA A 651 -2.41 33.65 -11.01
CA ALA A 651 -3.44 32.66 -11.25
C ALA A 651 -3.83 31.90 -9.97
N VAL A 652 -2.87 31.57 -9.12
CA VAL A 652 -3.12 31.01 -7.78
C VAL A 652 -3.98 31.96 -6.95
N ASN A 653 -3.59 33.23 -6.82
CA ASN A 653 -4.36 34.19 -6.04
C ASN A 653 -5.79 34.31 -6.58
N ALA A 654 -5.94 34.46 -7.90
CA ALA A 654 -7.24 34.57 -8.55
C ALA A 654 -8.10 33.31 -8.35
N ALA A 655 -7.53 32.11 -8.41
CA ALA A 655 -8.27 30.87 -8.19
C ALA A 655 -8.81 30.75 -6.76
N PHE A 656 -8.00 31.12 -5.77
CA PHE A 656 -8.43 31.14 -4.37
C PHE A 656 -9.39 32.30 -4.07
N GLU A 657 -9.18 33.48 -4.65
CA GLU A 657 -10.12 34.60 -4.58
C GLU A 657 -11.47 34.20 -5.16
N ALA A 658 -11.48 33.48 -6.29
CA ALA A 658 -12.69 33.01 -6.97
C ALA A 658 -13.55 32.07 -6.10
N ILE A 659 -12.95 31.36 -5.13
CA ILE A 659 -13.65 30.52 -4.14
C ILE A 659 -13.80 31.20 -2.76
N GLY A 660 -13.47 32.49 -2.65
CA GLY A 660 -13.68 33.30 -1.43
C GLY A 660 -12.50 33.36 -0.45
N TYR A 661 -11.30 32.93 -0.85
CA TYR A 661 -10.10 32.81 0.00
C TYR A 661 -8.86 33.44 -0.64
N GLY A 662 -9.01 34.55 -1.36
CA GLY A 662 -7.88 35.28 -1.95
C GLY A 662 -6.89 35.73 -0.88
N GLY A 663 -5.60 35.71 -1.23
CA GLY A 663 -4.53 36.31 -0.43
C GLY A 663 -4.35 37.79 -0.77
N ASP A 664 -3.32 38.40 -0.20
CA ASP A 664 -2.97 39.77 -0.50
C ASP A 664 -2.42 39.90 -1.93
N ASP A 665 -2.52 41.08 -2.55
CA ASP A 665 -1.95 41.37 -3.87
C ASP A 665 -0.41 41.50 -3.87
N GLU A 666 0.23 41.12 -2.77
CA GLU A 666 1.69 41.04 -2.66
C GLU A 666 2.18 39.73 -3.27
N TYR A 667 3.02 39.85 -4.31
CA TYR A 667 3.65 38.71 -4.98
C TYR A 667 5.13 38.64 -4.64
N LEU A 668 5.64 37.42 -4.48
CA LEU A 668 7.07 37.22 -4.26
C LEU A 668 7.83 37.63 -5.52
N GLN A 669 8.71 38.61 -5.34
CA GLN A 669 9.60 39.07 -6.40
C GLN A 669 10.88 38.22 -6.39
N CYS A 670 11.44 38.01 -7.58
CA CYS A 670 12.73 37.32 -7.73
C CYS A 670 13.84 38.18 -7.12
N ILE A 671 14.18 37.97 -5.85
CA ILE A 671 15.47 38.37 -5.30
C ILE A 671 16.40 37.19 -5.55
N CYS A 672 17.09 37.20 -6.68
CA CYS A 672 18.16 36.24 -6.93
C CYS A 672 19.33 36.63 -6.01
N PRO A 673 19.80 35.77 -5.10
CA PRO A 673 21.04 36.03 -4.40
C PRO A 673 22.17 36.12 -5.44
N ASP A 674 22.99 37.16 -5.34
CA ASP A 674 24.19 37.39 -6.18
C ASP A 674 25.14 36.19 -6.19
#